data_AF-A0A167CV90-F1
#
_entry.id   AF-A0A167CV90-F1
#
_cell.length_a   1.000
_cell.length_b   1.000
_cell.length_c   1.000
_cell.angle_alpha   90.00
_cell.angle_beta   90.00
_cell.angle_gamma   90.00
#
_symmetry.space_group_name_H-M   'P 1'
#
loop_
_entity.id
_entity.type
_entity.pdbx_description
1 polymer ?
#
loop_
_entity_poly.entity_id
_entity_poly.type
_entity_poly.pdbx_seq_one_letter_code
_entity_poly.pdbx_strand_id
1 'polypeptide(L)'
;MSASDSVSPDSPLPVSPDSVSPDDTASLNSGSSSQGSGGDDPLLPPPATDDEPILWRQPKLIDNTADSAANGNGSAKSGKHHQRHISFDKSVNKNDGPSSSNPATVVLTSGVNAKHHRRSSSSEIDPYSTPAVYYNPESEKKSIRLLRSRTLSTVDRSSSDRKKWLPRRRGSKDEQLGPKKLLIHVDTTLKRLLESEDTDQNAQITIEDDGPKVLEVGTANSNGYNTTEIRGTYQLSNLLQELTLAKRFGRKYIILDEQRLTENPVARLQRLISKEFWNALTRKIDSSTIETIALDPKSRSDDKRPRVYIPFSEKKQFIFYSEIAKKNPKLDLQVEYLPENITADYVKSINDKPGLLALALDETVDENGNESYVGVPYVVPGGRFNELYGWDSYMESLGLLVDNRVDLAKGMVINFCYEIKHYGKILNANRSYYLTRSQPPFLTDMALRVYEKIKYTNGALDFLADSMRAAIKEYKTVWTAEPRLDPVTGLSRYRPDGKGIPPETEASHFEHLLFPFCKRYRMSFEEFQQKYNDGEIHEPTLDEYFLHDRAVRESGHDTTYRFEGICADLATIDLNSLLYKYETDIAHTIRNMFDDKLTMEDGTVETSAIWDRRARKRRILIDKYMWDESQGMYFDYDTKLRRRHTYESATTFWALWAGLASTKQAVRMVEESLPKFEVFGGLVSGTLASRGETGLNRPNRQWDYPYGWAPQQILAWVGLMRYGYEEEAQRLIYRWLFMITKAFVDYNGVVVEKYNVTSPEDPHRVDAEYGNQGLGFKGVATEGFGWVNASYVYGLSLLSSRFRRVLGALTPPDVFFSALRREDDEDAETLDIDGLDIGSVAKAINHS
;
A
#
# COMPACT_ATOMS: atom_id res chain seq x y z
N MET A 1 41.70 44.12 3.96
CA MET A 1 42.95 43.81 3.25
C MET A 1 42.53 43.35 1.85
N SER A 2 42.27 44.27 0.91
CA SER A 2 43.21 44.84 -0.11
C SER A 2 43.73 43.75 -1.06
N ALA A 3 43.52 43.75 -2.39
CA ALA A 3 43.37 44.77 -3.44
C ALA A 3 42.46 44.20 -4.58
N SER A 4 41.60 44.86 -5.38
CA SER A 4 41.55 46.13 -6.15
C SER A 4 42.39 46.18 -7.43
N ASP A 5 41.72 46.18 -8.60
CA ASP A 5 41.93 46.97 -9.85
C ASP A 5 40.80 46.57 -10.85
N SER A 6 39.78 47.36 -11.26
CA SER A 6 39.58 48.68 -11.93
C SER A 6 39.57 48.64 -13.50
N VAL A 7 38.38 48.65 -14.15
CA VAL A 7 37.69 49.71 -14.99
C VAL A 7 38.13 49.78 -16.50
N SER A 8 37.36 49.27 -17.51
CA SER A 8 36.37 49.89 -18.50
C SER A 8 36.97 50.77 -19.64
N PRO A 9 36.31 51.17 -20.80
CA PRO A 9 34.98 50.89 -21.43
C PRO A 9 34.95 50.76 -23.02
N ASP A 10 33.72 50.73 -23.60
CA ASP A 10 33.25 51.22 -24.94
C ASP A 10 32.93 50.29 -26.16
N SER A 11 31.79 50.66 -26.81
CA SER A 11 30.84 50.03 -27.78
C SER A 11 31.30 50.03 -29.29
N PRO A 12 30.48 49.87 -30.38
CA PRO A 12 29.02 49.61 -30.60
C PRO A 12 28.62 48.67 -31.80
N LEU A 13 27.29 48.62 -32.07
CA LEU A 13 26.45 47.95 -33.12
C LEU A 13 26.79 48.21 -34.62
N PRO A 14 26.13 47.51 -35.58
CA PRO A 14 24.93 48.04 -36.32
C PRO A 14 23.81 46.96 -36.53
N VAL A 15 22.47 47.16 -36.60
CA VAL A 15 21.49 48.04 -37.32
C VAL A 15 21.38 47.73 -38.85
N SER A 16 20.46 46.83 -39.28
CA SER A 16 19.10 47.05 -39.94
C SER A 16 19.18 47.10 -41.50
N PRO A 17 18.08 47.04 -42.34
CA PRO A 17 16.65 47.33 -42.05
C PRO A 17 15.51 46.62 -42.88
N ASP A 18 14.25 46.99 -42.52
CA ASP A 18 12.98 47.13 -43.30
C ASP A 18 12.19 45.88 -43.80
N SER A 19 10.84 45.78 -43.83
CA SER A 19 9.67 46.71 -43.88
C SER A 19 8.34 45.97 -43.52
N VAL A 20 7.42 46.45 -42.65
CA VAL A 20 6.21 47.32 -42.88
C VAL A 20 5.17 46.72 -43.87
N SER A 21 4.07 46.06 -43.41
CA SER A 21 2.66 46.54 -43.15
C SER A 21 1.69 46.38 -44.36
N PRO A 22 0.34 46.58 -44.27
CA PRO A 22 -0.69 46.15 -43.28
C PRO A 22 -2.07 45.70 -43.92
N ASP A 23 -3.05 45.42 -43.04
CA ASP A 23 -4.53 45.61 -43.12
C ASP A 23 -5.44 44.92 -44.16
N ASP A 24 -6.50 44.25 -43.66
CA ASP A 24 -7.94 44.62 -43.83
C ASP A 24 -8.83 43.51 -43.25
N THR A 25 -9.54 43.71 -42.13
CA THR A 25 -10.84 44.38 -41.90
C THR A 25 -12.10 43.70 -42.48
N ALA A 26 -13.13 43.69 -41.63
CA ALA A 26 -14.57 43.57 -41.90
C ALA A 26 -15.16 42.18 -42.21
N SER A 27 -16.40 41.83 -41.86
CA SER A 27 -17.33 42.12 -40.76
C SER A 27 -18.68 41.49 -41.16
N LEU A 28 -19.47 41.09 -40.17
CA LEU A 28 -20.94 41.13 -40.16
C LEU A 28 -21.77 40.09 -40.97
N ASN A 29 -22.56 39.37 -40.17
CA ASN A 29 -24.03 39.38 -40.15
C ASN A 29 -24.83 38.22 -40.73
N SER A 30 -25.75 37.76 -39.86
CA SER A 30 -27.15 37.35 -40.09
C SER A 30 -27.38 36.12 -40.98
N GLY A 31 -28.29 35.20 -40.70
CA GLY A 31 -29.43 35.20 -39.80
C GLY A 31 -30.48 34.23 -40.38
N SER A 32 -31.23 33.61 -39.47
CA SER A 32 -32.60 33.09 -39.65
C SER A 32 -32.92 32.07 -40.77
N SER A 33 -33.12 30.83 -40.33
CA SER A 33 -34.35 30.03 -40.45
C SER A 33 -35.23 30.14 -41.72
N SER A 34 -35.45 28.99 -42.37
CA SER A 34 -36.78 28.61 -42.87
C SER A 34 -36.91 27.10 -43.06
N GLN A 35 -38.10 26.61 -42.78
CA GLN A 35 -38.55 25.22 -42.73
C GLN A 35 -38.65 24.54 -44.11
N GLY A 36 -38.37 23.22 -44.12
CA GLY A 36 -39.32 22.19 -44.52
C GLY A 36 -39.49 21.83 -46.00
N SER A 37 -39.05 20.63 -46.38
CA SER A 37 -39.89 19.60 -47.05
C SER A 37 -39.07 18.33 -47.27
N GLY A 38 -39.70 17.17 -47.06
CA GLY A 38 -39.04 15.88 -46.90
C GLY A 38 -38.60 15.17 -48.19
N GLY A 39 -37.91 14.06 -47.94
CA GLY A 39 -37.44 13.08 -48.91
C GLY A 39 -36.81 11.93 -48.13
N ASP A 40 -37.56 10.85 -47.96
CA ASP A 40 -37.12 9.60 -47.36
C ASP A 40 -35.99 8.98 -48.20
N ASP A 41 -34.86 8.71 -47.56
CA ASP A 41 -33.87 7.72 -48.02
C ASP A 41 -33.38 6.96 -46.78
N PRO A 42 -33.30 5.61 -46.81
CA PRO A 42 -32.97 4.82 -45.64
C PRO A 42 -31.49 5.00 -45.30
N LEU A 43 -31.22 5.73 -44.22
CA LEU A 43 -29.89 5.84 -43.62
C LEU A 43 -29.39 4.46 -43.19
N LEU A 44 -28.36 3.99 -43.90
CA LEU A 44 -27.44 2.98 -43.42
C LEU A 44 -26.96 3.37 -42.00
N PRO A 45 -26.88 2.42 -41.06
CA PRO A 45 -26.35 2.72 -39.73
C PRO A 45 -24.89 3.19 -39.86
N PRO A 46 -24.44 4.17 -39.07
CA PRO A 46 -23.04 4.54 -39.04
C PRO A 46 -22.20 3.32 -38.60
N PRO A 47 -20.97 3.18 -39.09
CA PRO A 47 -20.11 2.05 -38.71
C PRO A 47 -19.93 2.05 -37.19
N ALA A 48 -20.11 0.87 -36.58
CA ALA A 48 -19.82 0.64 -35.19
C ALA A 48 -18.34 1.01 -34.94
N THR A 49 -18.11 2.03 -34.13
CA THR A 49 -16.78 2.29 -33.57
C THR A 49 -16.53 1.23 -32.49
N ASP A 50 -15.49 0.42 -32.67
CA ASP A 50 -15.01 -0.62 -31.73
C ASP A 50 -14.50 -0.08 -30.37
N ASP A 51 -14.93 1.11 -29.95
CA ASP A 51 -14.53 1.76 -28.69
C ASP A 51 -15.62 1.62 -27.62
N GLU A 52 -16.06 0.40 -27.33
CA GLU A 52 -16.65 0.14 -26.02
C GLU A 52 -15.53 0.33 -24.97
N PRO A 53 -15.73 1.14 -23.92
CA PRO A 53 -14.76 1.21 -22.83
C PRO A 53 -14.50 -0.21 -22.33
N ILE A 54 -13.22 -0.55 -22.11
CA ILE A 54 -12.82 -1.83 -21.50
C ILE A 54 -13.36 -1.83 -20.06
N LEU A 55 -14.63 -2.19 -19.92
CA LEU A 55 -15.35 -2.17 -18.66
C LEU A 55 -14.98 -3.44 -17.90
N TRP A 56 -14.39 -3.22 -16.73
CA TRP A 56 -14.30 -4.18 -15.63
C TRP A 56 -13.73 -5.56 -16.01
N ARG A 57 -12.46 -5.60 -16.46
CA ARG A 57 -11.63 -6.79 -16.34
C ARG A 57 -10.80 -6.70 -15.07
N GLN A 58 -11.24 -7.40 -14.03
CA GLN A 58 -10.37 -7.63 -12.87
C GLN A 58 -9.22 -8.55 -13.32
N PRO A 59 -7.97 -8.26 -12.92
CA PRO A 59 -6.91 -9.26 -12.99
C PRO A 59 -7.39 -10.51 -12.27
N LYS A 60 -7.45 -11.65 -12.97
CA LYS A 60 -7.77 -12.92 -12.32
C LYS A 60 -6.64 -13.22 -11.35
N LEU A 61 -6.94 -13.21 -10.05
CA LEU A 61 -6.00 -13.72 -9.04
C LEU A 61 -5.67 -15.17 -9.37
N ILE A 62 -4.38 -15.51 -9.35
CA ILE A 62 -3.94 -16.87 -9.60
C ILE A 62 -4.25 -17.67 -8.32
N ASP A 63 -5.22 -18.60 -8.42
CA ASP A 63 -5.70 -19.39 -7.27
C ASP A 63 -4.57 -20.30 -6.72
N ASN A 64 -4.28 -20.15 -5.43
CA ASN A 64 -3.13 -20.74 -4.74
C ASN A 64 -3.50 -21.97 -3.89
N THR A 65 -4.51 -22.73 -4.28
CA THR A 65 -4.95 -23.91 -3.52
C THR A 65 -4.11 -25.18 -3.75
N ALA A 66 -2.99 -25.11 -4.49
CA ALA A 66 -2.17 -26.27 -4.81
C ALA A 66 -0.66 -26.03 -4.68
N ASP A 67 -0.15 -25.76 -3.48
CA ASP A 67 1.31 -25.85 -3.22
C ASP A 67 1.68 -26.42 -1.83
N SER A 68 0.74 -27.08 -1.14
CA SER A 68 1.01 -27.77 0.14
C SER A 68 1.18 -29.31 0.01
N ALA A 69 1.48 -29.83 -1.17
CA ALA A 69 1.78 -31.25 -1.36
C ALA A 69 2.58 -31.54 -2.63
N ALA A 70 3.90 -31.40 -2.59
CA ALA A 70 4.77 -31.94 -3.62
C ALA A 70 6.09 -32.45 -3.01
N ASN A 71 6.06 -33.69 -2.52
CA ASN A 71 7.23 -34.55 -2.44
C ASN A 71 6.77 -36.02 -2.46
N GLY A 72 6.88 -36.64 -3.62
CA GLY A 72 6.51 -38.04 -3.83
C GLY A 72 6.62 -38.45 -5.29
N ASN A 73 7.84 -38.75 -5.73
CA ASN A 73 8.08 -39.41 -7.02
C ASN A 73 7.47 -40.82 -7.01
N GLY A 74 6.69 -41.15 -8.05
CA GLY A 74 6.20 -42.50 -8.29
C GLY A 74 5.58 -42.63 -9.69
N SER A 75 6.31 -43.26 -10.60
CA SER A 75 5.88 -43.58 -11.96
C SER A 75 4.74 -44.61 -11.98
N ALA A 76 3.70 -44.42 -12.82
CA ALA A 76 3.01 -45.52 -13.53
C ALA A 76 1.97 -45.03 -14.56
N LYS A 77 2.28 -45.30 -15.83
CA LYS A 77 1.45 -45.82 -16.95
C LYS A 77 -0.07 -45.55 -17.03
N SER A 78 -0.42 -44.93 -18.17
CA SER A 78 -1.54 -45.18 -19.12
C SER A 78 -2.80 -45.96 -18.68
N GLY A 79 -3.97 -45.36 -18.94
CA GLY A 79 -5.25 -46.08 -19.05
C GLY A 79 -6.38 -45.18 -19.56
N LYS A 80 -6.91 -45.52 -20.75
CA LYS A 80 -7.97 -44.81 -21.48
C LYS A 80 -9.39 -45.03 -20.90
N HIS A 81 -10.26 -44.06 -21.19
CA HIS A 81 -11.73 -44.12 -21.41
C HIS A 81 -12.68 -44.58 -20.28
N HIS A 82 -13.62 -43.72 -19.89
CA HIS A 82 -15.01 -43.73 -20.41
C HIS A 82 -15.87 -42.64 -19.75
N GLN A 83 -16.60 -41.89 -20.58
CA GLN A 83 -17.78 -41.10 -20.19
C GLN A 83 -18.91 -42.01 -19.68
N ARG A 84 -19.71 -41.52 -18.72
CA ARG A 84 -21.17 -41.71 -18.71
C ARG A 84 -21.88 -40.71 -17.79
N HIS A 85 -22.92 -40.12 -18.36
CA HIS A 85 -23.95 -39.23 -17.80
C HIS A 85 -24.90 -39.94 -16.81
N ILE A 86 -25.82 -39.12 -16.25
CA ILE A 86 -27.15 -39.40 -15.61
C ILE A 86 -27.07 -39.23 -14.08
N SER A 87 -27.60 -38.20 -13.39
CA SER A 87 -28.87 -37.42 -13.37
C SER A 87 -29.96 -37.98 -12.41
N PHE A 88 -30.47 -37.08 -11.55
CA PHE A 88 -31.69 -37.12 -10.70
C PHE A 88 -31.70 -38.18 -9.56
N ASP A 89 -32.30 -37.99 -8.38
CA ASP A 89 -33.42 -37.13 -8.01
C ASP A 89 -33.51 -36.91 -6.48
N LYS A 90 -34.33 -35.93 -6.10
CA LYS A 90 -34.75 -35.56 -4.74
C LYS A 90 -35.68 -36.61 -4.13
N SER A 91 -35.60 -36.81 -2.81
CA SER A 91 -36.81 -36.97 -2.00
C SER A 91 -36.59 -36.58 -0.53
N VAL A 92 -37.63 -35.95 -0.01
CA VAL A 92 -37.81 -35.37 1.33
C VAL A 92 -38.38 -36.44 2.25
N ASN A 93 -37.93 -36.53 3.50
CA ASN A 93 -38.87 -36.70 4.61
C ASN A 93 -38.32 -36.22 5.96
N LYS A 94 -39.23 -35.61 6.70
CA LYS A 94 -39.09 -34.95 8.00
C LYS A 94 -39.18 -35.95 9.16
N ASN A 95 -38.69 -35.45 10.30
CA ASN A 95 -39.28 -35.51 11.66
C ASN A 95 -38.56 -36.30 12.78
N ASP A 96 -38.41 -35.54 13.88
CA ASP A 96 -38.45 -35.88 15.30
C ASP A 96 -37.19 -36.46 16.00
N GLY A 97 -36.64 -35.67 16.93
CA GLY A 97 -35.86 -36.14 18.09
C GLY A 97 -36.73 -36.13 19.36
N PRO A 98 -36.17 -36.10 20.58
CA PRO A 98 -34.87 -36.61 21.05
C PRO A 98 -35.03 -37.49 22.32
N SER A 99 -34.08 -38.37 22.65
CA SER A 99 -33.89 -38.80 24.05
C SER A 99 -32.57 -39.55 24.29
N SER A 100 -31.94 -39.17 25.40
CA SER A 100 -30.79 -39.76 26.08
C SER A 100 -30.97 -41.20 26.54
N SER A 101 -29.88 -41.99 26.54
CA SER A 101 -29.31 -42.73 27.68
C SER A 101 -28.60 -44.04 27.26
N ASN A 102 -27.42 -44.27 27.85
CA ASN A 102 -26.56 -45.46 27.78
C ASN A 102 -27.27 -46.72 28.34
N PRO A 103 -26.89 -47.97 27.96
CA PRO A 103 -25.67 -48.59 28.51
C PRO A 103 -24.93 -49.68 27.67
N ALA A 104 -23.73 -49.98 28.18
CA ALA A 104 -22.82 -51.14 28.00
C ALA A 104 -23.53 -52.52 27.85
N THR A 105 -23.02 -53.65 27.32
CA THR A 105 -21.70 -54.24 26.94
C THR A 105 -22.00 -55.51 26.11
N VAL A 106 -21.10 -55.97 25.21
CA VAL A 106 -20.62 -57.38 25.05
C VAL A 106 -20.12 -57.63 23.62
N VAL A 107 -18.94 -58.23 23.58
CA VAL A 107 -18.04 -58.53 22.48
C VAL A 107 -18.45 -59.80 21.74
N LEU A 108 -18.33 -59.81 20.40
CA LEU A 108 -17.96 -61.00 19.64
C LEU A 108 -16.96 -60.64 18.54
N THR A 109 -15.79 -61.27 18.64
CA THR A 109 -14.60 -61.15 17.80
C THR A 109 -14.71 -61.98 16.53
N SER A 110 -14.21 -61.48 15.40
CA SER A 110 -13.46 -62.30 14.44
C SER A 110 -12.46 -61.40 13.71
N GLY A 111 -11.17 -61.75 13.83
CA GLY A 111 -10.05 -60.93 13.38
C GLY A 111 -9.53 -61.36 12.01
N VAL A 112 -8.96 -60.40 11.29
CA VAL A 112 -7.91 -60.65 10.27
C VAL A 112 -6.93 -59.46 10.25
N ASN A 113 -5.67 -59.79 10.54
CA ASN A 113 -4.41 -59.03 10.46
C ASN A 113 -4.41 -57.60 9.88
N ALA A 114 -4.27 -56.61 10.77
CA ALA A 114 -3.84 -55.25 10.42
C ALA A 114 -2.31 -55.13 10.45
N LYS A 115 -1.72 -54.75 9.31
CA LYS A 115 -0.34 -54.24 9.23
C LYS A 115 -0.25 -52.98 10.10
N HIS A 116 0.80 -52.89 10.92
CA HIS A 116 1.07 -51.78 11.82
C HIS A 116 1.17 -50.44 11.07
N HIS A 117 0.08 -49.67 11.04
CA HIS A 117 0.17 -48.23 10.87
C HIS A 117 0.74 -47.64 12.16
N ARG A 118 1.97 -47.12 12.09
CA ARG A 118 2.49 -46.18 13.09
C ARG A 118 1.53 -44.99 13.14
N ARG A 119 0.75 -44.89 14.22
CA ARG A 119 0.10 -43.63 14.63
C ARG A 119 1.22 -42.59 14.79
N SER A 120 1.28 -41.58 13.91
CA SER A 120 2.06 -40.39 14.22
C SER A 120 1.35 -39.64 15.36
N SER A 121 2.12 -39.23 16.35
CA SER A 121 1.64 -38.49 17.50
C SER A 121 1.21 -37.08 17.08
N SER A 122 -0.02 -36.69 17.37
CA SER A 122 -0.60 -35.35 17.16
C SER A 122 -0.04 -34.29 18.14
N SER A 123 1.26 -34.31 18.44
CA SER A 123 1.87 -33.56 19.54
C SER A 123 3.05 -32.66 19.15
N GLU A 124 3.35 -32.48 17.86
CA GLU A 124 4.40 -31.56 17.41
C GLU A 124 3.82 -30.18 17.07
N ILE A 125 4.44 -29.13 17.62
CA ILE A 125 4.08 -27.73 17.37
C ILE A 125 4.47 -27.40 15.92
N ASP A 126 3.57 -26.77 15.17
CA ASP A 126 3.88 -26.29 13.82
C ASP A 126 5.05 -25.29 13.85
N PRO A 127 6.17 -25.59 13.16
CA PRO A 127 7.32 -24.70 13.05
C PRO A 127 6.97 -23.32 12.50
N TYR A 128 5.87 -23.14 11.76
CA TYR A 128 5.48 -21.86 11.17
C TYR A 128 4.27 -21.21 11.85
N SER A 129 3.95 -21.66 13.08
CA SER A 129 2.97 -21.00 13.94
C SER A 129 3.44 -19.61 14.39
N THR A 130 2.49 -18.76 14.80
CA THR A 130 2.79 -17.40 15.28
C THR A 130 3.69 -17.46 16.52
N PRO A 131 4.55 -16.46 16.80
CA PRO A 131 5.38 -16.41 17.99
C PRO A 131 4.58 -16.61 19.29
N ALA A 132 3.36 -16.08 19.34
CA ALA A 132 2.47 -16.25 20.49
C ALA A 132 2.09 -17.73 20.76
N VAL A 133 1.98 -18.56 19.72
CA VAL A 133 1.71 -20.00 19.83
C VAL A 133 3.01 -20.78 20.06
N TYR A 134 4.04 -20.48 19.28
CA TYR A 134 5.31 -21.19 19.28
C TYR A 134 6.06 -21.01 20.62
N TYR A 135 6.09 -19.79 21.15
CA TYR A 135 6.72 -19.45 22.42
C TYR A 135 5.77 -19.44 23.62
N ASN A 136 4.58 -20.03 23.49
CA ASN A 136 3.66 -20.18 24.62
C ASN A 136 4.29 -21.07 25.74
N PRO A 137 4.20 -20.69 27.03
CA PRO A 137 4.67 -21.50 28.15
C PRO A 137 4.10 -22.93 28.22
N GLU A 138 2.86 -23.18 27.76
CA GLU A 138 2.27 -24.52 27.77
C GLU A 138 2.87 -25.45 26.71
N SER A 139 3.22 -24.88 25.56
CA SER A 139 3.92 -25.55 24.46
C SER A 139 5.29 -26.07 24.92
N GLU A 140 5.99 -25.31 25.76
CA GLU A 140 7.27 -25.71 26.36
C GLU A 140 7.15 -26.84 27.37
N LYS A 141 6.16 -26.81 28.26
CA LYS A 141 5.96 -27.87 29.27
C LYS A 141 5.77 -29.23 28.63
N LYS A 142 5.14 -29.30 27.45
CA LYS A 142 4.99 -30.54 26.67
C LYS A 142 6.31 -30.96 26.02
N SER A 143 7.00 -30.04 25.35
CA SER A 143 8.26 -30.33 24.63
C SER A 143 9.43 -30.66 25.57
N ILE A 144 9.52 -30.02 26.73
CA ILE A 144 10.54 -30.28 27.75
C ILE A 144 10.23 -31.56 28.55
N ARG A 145 8.95 -31.89 28.82
CA ARG A 145 8.58 -33.17 29.46
C ARG A 145 8.94 -34.38 28.60
N LEU A 146 8.87 -34.26 27.28
CA LEU A 146 9.25 -35.34 26.36
C LEU A 146 10.76 -35.63 26.35
N LEU A 147 11.59 -34.71 26.87
CA LEU A 147 13.05 -34.85 26.95
C LEU A 147 13.60 -35.13 28.37
N ARG A 148 12.82 -34.97 29.45
CA ARG A 148 13.35 -34.92 30.82
C ARG A 148 12.65 -35.86 31.81
N SER A 149 13.36 -36.91 32.24
CA SER A 149 12.92 -37.80 33.33
C SER A 149 13.46 -37.45 34.74
N ARG A 150 14.44 -36.53 34.91
CA ARG A 150 14.95 -36.10 36.24
C ARG A 150 15.53 -34.67 36.29
N THR A 151 15.62 -34.14 37.52
CA THR A 151 16.11 -32.82 37.98
C THR A 151 17.52 -32.45 37.47
N LEU A 152 17.75 -31.17 37.15
CA LEU A 152 19.04 -30.64 36.67
C LEU A 152 20.16 -30.81 37.71
N SER A 153 21.30 -31.37 37.31
CA SER A 153 22.60 -31.22 38.00
C SER A 153 23.36 -30.02 37.40
N THR A 154 24.28 -29.44 38.18
CA THR A 154 25.15 -28.34 37.73
C THR A 154 25.98 -28.77 36.53
N VAL A 155 25.72 -28.15 35.37
CA VAL A 155 26.54 -28.33 34.16
C VAL A 155 27.67 -27.30 34.21
N ASP A 156 28.84 -27.73 34.69
CA ASP A 156 30.06 -26.92 34.63
C ASP A 156 30.75 -27.17 33.28
N ARG A 157 30.83 -26.15 32.43
CA ARG A 157 31.32 -26.25 31.02
C ARG A 157 32.53 -25.36 30.72
N SER A 158 33.10 -24.66 31.71
CA SER A 158 34.28 -23.81 31.47
C SER A 158 35.57 -24.54 31.85
N SER A 159 36.32 -25.04 30.86
CA SER A 159 37.78 -25.13 30.99
C SER A 159 38.37 -23.80 30.53
N SER A 160 39.03 -23.09 31.43
CA SER A 160 39.48 -21.70 31.31
C SER A 160 40.73 -21.47 30.43
N ASP A 161 40.95 -22.25 29.36
CA ASP A 161 42.13 -22.05 28.49
C ASP A 161 41.96 -22.69 27.09
N ARG A 162 41.23 -22.02 26.19
CA ARG A 162 41.38 -22.23 24.75
C ARG A 162 41.50 -20.88 24.06
N LYS A 163 42.62 -20.65 23.37
CA LYS A 163 42.80 -19.52 22.43
C LYS A 163 41.52 -19.36 21.61
N LYS A 164 40.95 -18.14 21.56
CA LYS A 164 39.76 -17.80 20.75
C LYS A 164 40.06 -18.03 19.26
N TRP A 165 39.94 -19.27 18.80
CA TRP A 165 39.81 -19.56 17.37
C TRP A 165 38.39 -19.20 16.97
N LEU A 166 38.25 -18.16 16.16
CA LEU A 166 36.98 -17.87 15.51
C LEU A 166 36.76 -18.97 14.45
N PRO A 167 35.66 -19.73 14.50
CA PRO A 167 35.36 -20.75 13.50
C PRO A 167 35.27 -20.09 12.12
N ARG A 168 35.88 -20.72 11.11
CA ARG A 168 35.80 -20.24 9.72
C ARG A 168 34.66 -20.96 9.02
N ARG A 169 33.72 -20.21 8.44
CA ARG A 169 32.59 -20.77 7.68
C ARG A 169 33.08 -21.72 6.58
N ARG A 170 32.57 -22.95 6.57
CA ARG A 170 32.77 -23.91 5.46
C ARG A 170 31.77 -23.65 4.33
N GLY A 171 32.27 -23.56 3.09
CA GLY A 171 31.48 -23.36 1.88
C GLY A 171 30.98 -24.64 1.20
N SER A 172 31.37 -25.82 1.70
CA SER A 172 30.95 -27.12 1.16
C SER A 172 29.50 -27.46 1.54
N LYS A 173 28.81 -28.19 0.66
CA LYS A 173 27.52 -28.81 0.96
C LYS A 173 27.76 -29.99 1.91
N ASP A 174 27.25 -29.91 3.14
CA ASP A 174 27.27 -31.02 4.08
C ASP A 174 26.07 -31.97 3.83
N GLU A 175 26.18 -33.24 4.23
CA GLU A 175 25.05 -34.18 4.20
C GLU A 175 23.91 -33.70 5.14
N GLN A 176 22.75 -33.36 4.57
CA GLN A 176 21.58 -32.92 5.33
C GLN A 176 20.70 -34.12 5.75
N LEU A 177 20.87 -34.56 7.00
CA LEU A 177 19.98 -35.51 7.68
C LEU A 177 18.74 -34.79 8.24
N GLY A 178 17.78 -34.44 7.38
CA GLY A 178 16.49 -33.86 7.77
C GLY A 178 16.55 -32.55 8.58
N PRO A 179 15.40 -31.94 8.90
CA PRO A 179 15.36 -30.72 9.70
C PRO A 179 15.71 -31.01 11.16
N LYS A 180 16.66 -30.24 11.73
CA LYS A 180 17.12 -30.43 13.12
C LYS A 180 16.32 -29.56 14.10
N LYS A 181 16.26 -30.03 15.35
CA LYS A 181 15.80 -29.23 16.51
C LYS A 181 17.00 -28.77 17.32
N LEU A 182 17.02 -27.51 17.72
CA LEU A 182 18.12 -26.83 18.41
C LEU A 182 17.72 -26.55 19.86
N LEU A 183 18.60 -26.88 20.82
CA LEU A 183 18.40 -26.53 22.22
C LEU A 183 19.18 -25.25 22.52
N ILE A 184 18.46 -24.17 22.85
CA ILE A 184 19.06 -22.84 22.98
C ILE A 184 18.80 -22.28 24.38
N HIS A 185 19.87 -21.79 25.01
CA HIS A 185 19.78 -20.83 26.12
C HIS A 185 19.70 -19.42 25.53
N VAL A 186 18.54 -18.77 25.65
CA VAL A 186 18.20 -17.55 24.90
C VAL A 186 19.20 -16.43 25.14
N ASP A 187 19.38 -15.98 26.39
CA ASP A 187 20.24 -14.82 26.67
C ASP A 187 21.73 -15.06 26.33
N THR A 188 22.27 -16.22 26.70
CA THR A 188 23.67 -16.59 26.41
C THR A 188 23.94 -16.70 24.92
N THR A 189 23.04 -17.32 24.16
CA THR A 189 23.19 -17.44 22.71
C THR A 189 23.00 -16.09 22.02
N LEU A 190 22.02 -15.29 22.44
CA LEU A 190 21.77 -13.95 21.90
C LEU A 190 23.00 -13.04 22.10
N LYS A 191 23.58 -13.05 23.31
CA LYS A 191 24.80 -12.30 23.62
C LYS A 191 25.97 -12.75 22.74
N ARG A 192 26.22 -14.06 22.66
CA ARG A 192 27.30 -14.62 21.82
C ARG A 192 27.12 -14.29 20.35
N LEU A 193 25.88 -14.33 19.86
CA LEU A 193 25.54 -14.04 18.47
C LEU A 193 25.84 -12.58 18.13
N LEU A 194 25.37 -11.63 18.95
CA LEU A 194 25.64 -10.21 18.77
C LEU A 194 27.14 -9.90 18.90
N GLU A 195 27.82 -10.43 19.91
CA GLU A 195 29.27 -10.24 20.08
C GLU A 195 30.11 -10.76 18.90
N SER A 196 29.61 -11.73 18.12
CA SER A 196 30.34 -12.28 16.99
C SER A 196 29.91 -11.74 15.62
N GLU A 197 28.62 -11.45 15.43
CA GLU A 197 28.05 -11.15 14.11
C GLU A 197 27.51 -9.72 13.95
N ASP A 198 27.28 -8.96 15.03
CA ASP A 198 26.83 -7.56 15.00
C ASP A 198 28.05 -6.65 15.27
N THR A 199 28.72 -6.26 14.20
CA THR A 199 30.02 -5.56 14.24
C THR A 199 29.88 -4.05 14.34
N ASP A 200 28.77 -3.49 13.86
CA ASP A 200 28.45 -2.05 13.94
C ASP A 200 27.60 -1.68 15.17
N GLN A 201 27.20 -2.68 15.98
CA GLN A 201 26.48 -2.55 17.25
C GLN A 201 25.08 -1.95 17.11
N ASN A 202 24.45 -2.15 15.95
CA ASN A 202 23.09 -1.68 15.70
C ASN A 202 22.00 -2.67 16.18
N ALA A 203 22.39 -3.84 16.72
CA ALA A 203 21.52 -4.94 17.12
C ALA A 203 20.72 -5.57 15.96
N GLN A 204 21.34 -5.63 14.79
CA GLN A 204 20.89 -6.31 13.58
C GLN A 204 22.06 -7.16 13.04
N ILE A 205 21.76 -8.15 12.20
CA ILE A 205 22.79 -8.91 11.48
C ILE A 205 22.51 -8.75 9.99
N THR A 206 23.42 -8.07 9.31
CA THR A 206 23.29 -7.70 7.91
C THR A 206 24.47 -8.23 7.09
N ILE A 207 24.42 -8.00 5.77
CA ILE A 207 25.54 -8.28 4.87
C ILE A 207 26.72 -7.33 5.09
N GLU A 208 26.52 -6.20 5.76
CA GLU A 208 27.56 -5.21 6.04
C GLU A 208 28.38 -5.56 7.27
N ASP A 209 27.87 -6.47 8.10
CA ASP A 209 28.63 -6.93 9.25
C ASP A 209 29.82 -7.81 8.83
N ASP A 210 30.97 -7.61 9.46
CA ASP A 210 32.21 -8.35 9.16
C ASP A 210 32.42 -9.61 10.02
N GLY A 211 31.35 -10.09 10.66
CA GLY A 211 31.35 -11.31 11.47
C GLY A 211 31.71 -12.59 10.68
N PRO A 212 32.04 -13.70 11.36
CA PRO A 212 32.48 -14.93 10.72
C PRO A 212 31.39 -15.64 9.91
N LYS A 213 30.13 -15.18 10.01
CA LYS A 213 28.94 -15.74 9.36
C LYS A 213 28.73 -17.21 9.70
N VAL A 214 29.05 -17.59 10.94
CA VAL A 214 28.84 -18.94 11.48
C VAL A 214 28.72 -18.93 13.00
N LEU A 215 27.69 -19.61 13.52
CA LEU A 215 27.53 -19.84 14.95
C LEU A 215 27.20 -21.31 15.23
N GLU A 216 27.91 -21.90 16.19
CA GLU A 216 27.61 -23.25 16.69
C GLU A 216 26.51 -23.23 17.77
N VAL A 217 25.47 -24.05 17.55
CA VAL A 217 24.33 -24.19 18.45
C VAL A 217 24.10 -25.65 18.81
N GLY A 218 23.73 -25.93 20.06
CA GLY A 218 23.49 -27.28 20.55
C GLY A 218 22.24 -27.92 19.93
N THR A 219 22.32 -29.22 19.60
CA THR A 219 21.19 -29.99 19.07
C THR A 219 20.31 -30.54 20.20
N ALA A 220 18.99 -30.52 20.01
CA ALA A 220 18.03 -30.94 21.04
C ALA A 220 18.12 -32.45 21.34
N ASN A 221 18.32 -33.29 20.32
CA ASN A 221 18.43 -34.75 20.48
C ASN A 221 19.65 -35.18 21.31
N SER A 222 20.68 -34.33 21.35
CA SER A 222 21.86 -34.56 22.18
C SER A 222 21.81 -33.78 23.49
N ASN A 223 20.67 -33.17 23.86
CA ASN A 223 20.57 -32.27 25.01
C ASN A 223 21.68 -31.19 25.01
N GLY A 224 22.10 -30.74 23.82
CA GLY A 224 23.18 -29.77 23.63
C GLY A 224 24.60 -30.31 23.82
N TYR A 225 24.83 -31.63 23.84
CA TYR A 225 26.18 -32.22 23.80
C TYR A 225 26.82 -32.13 22.42
N ASN A 226 26.05 -32.37 21.35
CA ASN A 226 26.49 -32.19 19.97
C ASN A 226 26.04 -30.83 19.45
N THR A 227 26.90 -30.13 18.72
CA THR A 227 26.59 -28.85 18.07
C THR A 227 26.32 -29.02 16.58
N THR A 228 25.66 -28.02 15.98
CA THR A 228 25.52 -27.84 14.54
C THR A 228 25.81 -26.39 14.21
N GLU A 229 26.36 -26.15 13.01
CA GLU A 229 26.67 -24.80 12.52
C GLU A 229 25.44 -24.19 11.84
N ILE A 230 25.06 -22.98 12.25
CA ILE A 230 24.15 -22.10 11.50
C ILE A 230 25.04 -21.16 10.68
N ARG A 231 24.79 -21.05 9.37
CA ARG A 231 25.72 -20.41 8.44
C ARG A 231 25.05 -19.34 7.59
N GLY A 232 25.77 -18.25 7.39
CA GLY A 232 25.37 -17.14 6.53
C GLY A 232 24.45 -16.13 7.22
N THR A 233 24.53 -14.89 6.73
CA THR A 233 23.81 -13.73 7.26
C THR A 233 22.33 -14.00 7.48
N TYR A 234 21.62 -14.50 6.46
CA TYR A 234 20.17 -14.70 6.55
C TYR A 234 19.73 -15.63 7.69
N GLN A 235 20.37 -16.80 7.85
CA GLN A 235 19.98 -17.75 8.92
C GLN A 235 20.37 -17.24 10.31
N LEU A 236 21.50 -16.53 10.41
CA LEU A 236 21.96 -15.92 11.67
C LEU A 236 21.10 -14.73 12.07
N SER A 237 20.67 -13.92 11.10
CA SER A 237 19.67 -12.88 11.28
C SER A 237 18.33 -13.47 11.75
N ASN A 238 17.84 -14.53 11.09
CA ASN A 238 16.63 -15.21 11.54
C ASN A 238 16.79 -15.73 12.97
N LEU A 239 17.98 -16.25 13.34
CA LEU A 239 18.25 -16.66 14.71
C LEU A 239 18.18 -15.47 15.67
N LEU A 240 18.77 -14.33 15.33
CA LEU A 240 18.65 -13.09 16.12
C LEU A 240 17.18 -12.70 16.32
N GLN A 241 16.37 -12.75 15.27
CA GLN A 241 14.94 -12.44 15.33
C GLN A 241 14.19 -13.40 16.27
N GLU A 242 14.33 -14.72 16.08
CA GLU A 242 13.66 -15.74 16.89
C GLU A 242 14.11 -15.68 18.37
N LEU A 243 15.39 -15.41 18.65
CA LEU A 243 15.88 -15.21 20.02
C LEU A 243 15.34 -13.94 20.67
N THR A 244 15.25 -12.86 19.89
CA THR A 244 14.66 -11.59 20.35
C THR A 244 13.19 -11.78 20.70
N LEU A 245 12.42 -12.48 19.86
CA LEU A 245 11.03 -12.82 20.12
C LEU A 245 10.90 -13.71 21.36
N ALA A 246 11.65 -14.81 21.43
CA ALA A 246 11.64 -15.70 22.59
C ALA A 246 11.92 -14.95 23.90
N LYS A 247 12.87 -14.01 23.88
CA LYS A 247 13.18 -13.15 25.03
C LYS A 247 12.03 -12.22 25.40
N ARG A 248 11.35 -11.61 24.42
CA ARG A 248 10.13 -10.79 24.65
C ARG A 248 9.00 -11.61 25.29
N PHE A 249 8.88 -12.89 24.94
CA PHE A 249 7.96 -13.84 25.58
C PHE A 249 8.47 -14.41 26.93
N GLY A 250 9.55 -13.86 27.49
CA GLY A 250 10.10 -14.25 28.79
C GLY A 250 10.78 -15.61 28.83
N ARG A 251 11.19 -16.16 27.67
CA ARG A 251 11.75 -17.51 27.56
C ARG A 251 13.26 -17.50 27.82
N LYS A 252 13.70 -18.36 28.74
CA LYS A 252 15.14 -18.57 29.04
C LYS A 252 15.76 -19.71 28.22
N TYR A 253 14.98 -20.75 27.97
CA TYR A 253 15.34 -21.88 27.13
C TYR A 253 14.27 -22.10 26.06
N ILE A 254 14.69 -22.51 24.87
CA ILE A 254 13.77 -22.88 23.79
C ILE A 254 14.30 -24.13 23.06
N ILE A 255 13.36 -24.89 22.50
CA ILE A 255 13.65 -25.84 21.42
C ILE A 255 13.22 -25.13 20.14
N LEU A 256 14.18 -24.85 19.26
CA LEU A 256 13.95 -24.13 18.01
C LEU A 256 14.08 -25.09 16.82
N ASP A 257 13.08 -25.11 15.96
CA ASP A 257 13.12 -25.85 14.70
C ASP A 257 13.99 -25.09 13.68
N GLU A 258 14.99 -25.77 13.10
CA GLU A 258 15.89 -25.20 12.09
C GLU A 258 15.12 -24.68 10.85
N GLN A 259 13.92 -25.22 10.60
CA GLN A 259 13.01 -24.77 9.56
C GLN A 259 12.61 -23.29 9.70
N ARG A 260 12.50 -22.75 10.92
CA ARG A 260 12.24 -21.31 11.13
C ARG A 260 13.41 -20.41 10.72
N LEU A 261 14.62 -20.97 10.67
CA LEU A 261 15.83 -20.24 10.29
C LEU A 261 16.14 -20.34 8.79
N THR A 262 15.75 -21.47 8.19
CA THR A 262 16.03 -21.84 6.78
C THR A 262 14.85 -21.61 5.85
N GLU A 263 13.75 -21.04 6.38
CA GLU A 263 12.54 -20.72 5.62
C GLU A 263 12.85 -19.88 4.37
N ASN A 264 12.25 -20.25 3.24
CA ASN A 264 12.36 -19.49 2.01
C ASN A 264 11.96 -18.02 2.26
N PRO A 265 12.75 -17.02 1.82
CA PRO A 265 12.51 -15.63 2.17
C PRO A 265 11.16 -15.09 1.67
N VAL A 266 10.69 -15.53 0.50
CA VAL A 266 9.38 -15.15 -0.03
C VAL A 266 8.27 -15.68 0.87
N ALA A 267 8.34 -16.96 1.23
CA ALA A 267 7.37 -17.58 2.13
C ALA A 267 7.42 -16.96 3.53
N ARG A 268 8.62 -16.66 4.04
CA ARG A 268 8.82 -16.03 5.36
C ARG A 268 8.19 -14.65 5.40
N LEU A 269 8.49 -13.77 4.43
CA LEU A 269 7.94 -12.43 4.40
C LEU A 269 6.42 -12.45 4.20
N GLN A 270 5.89 -13.26 3.29
CA GLN A 270 4.44 -13.43 3.12
C GLN A 270 3.77 -13.89 4.42
N ARG A 271 4.35 -14.86 5.12
CA ARG A 271 3.83 -15.35 6.40
C ARG A 271 3.86 -14.28 7.49
N LEU A 272 4.95 -13.51 7.59
CA LEU A 272 5.06 -12.40 8.54
C LEU A 272 4.02 -11.32 8.27
N ILE A 273 3.82 -10.94 7.01
CA ILE A 273 2.79 -9.98 6.62
C ILE A 273 1.40 -10.46 7.06
N SER A 274 1.03 -11.66 6.60
CA SER A 274 -0.30 -12.24 6.77
C SER A 274 -0.66 -12.51 8.24
N LYS A 275 0.30 -13.02 9.03
CA LYS A 275 0.05 -13.51 10.40
C LYS A 275 0.46 -12.53 11.51
N GLU A 276 1.41 -11.64 11.26
CA GLU A 276 1.97 -10.76 12.31
C GLU A 276 1.76 -9.28 11.96
N PHE A 277 2.21 -8.82 10.79
CA PHE A 277 2.27 -7.39 10.50
C PHE A 277 0.89 -6.75 10.41
N TRP A 278 -0.09 -7.39 9.76
CA TRP A 278 -1.46 -6.85 9.77
C TRP A 278 -2.04 -6.73 11.17
N ASN A 279 -1.74 -7.66 12.06
CA ASN A 279 -2.18 -7.59 13.46
C ASN A 279 -1.47 -6.45 14.19
N ALA A 280 -0.16 -6.27 13.96
CA ALA A 280 0.61 -5.17 14.54
C ALA A 280 0.17 -3.78 14.03
N LEU A 281 -0.37 -3.69 12.81
CA LEU A 281 -0.90 -2.47 12.21
C LEU A 281 -2.40 -2.25 12.48
N THR A 282 -3.11 -3.21 13.06
CA THR A 282 -4.55 -3.07 13.34
C THR A 282 -4.79 -2.16 14.53
N ARG A 283 -5.76 -1.25 14.41
CA ARG A 283 -6.24 -0.37 15.48
C ARG A 283 -7.76 -0.43 15.59
N LYS A 284 -8.27 -0.07 16.76
CA LYS A 284 -9.68 0.22 17.06
C LYS A 284 -9.70 1.44 17.98
N ILE A 285 -10.69 2.32 17.92
CA ILE A 285 -10.77 3.49 18.83
C ILE A 285 -11.73 3.17 19.98
N ASP A 286 -11.25 2.43 20.98
CA ASP A 286 -12.04 2.02 22.15
C ASP A 286 -11.24 2.09 23.46
N SER A 287 -11.83 1.65 24.57
CA SER A 287 -11.21 1.72 25.90
C SER A 287 -9.87 0.98 26.01
N SER A 288 -9.59 0.01 25.15
CA SER A 288 -8.37 -0.80 25.21
C SER A 288 -7.16 -0.15 24.55
N THR A 289 -7.38 0.82 23.66
CA THR A 289 -6.34 1.37 22.77
C THR A 289 -6.27 2.90 22.79
N ILE A 290 -7.29 3.59 23.31
CA ILE A 290 -7.37 5.06 23.26
C ILE A 290 -6.14 5.74 23.89
N GLU A 291 -5.55 5.14 24.92
CA GLU A 291 -4.34 5.65 25.57
C GLU A 291 -3.15 5.70 24.61
N THR A 292 -3.04 4.74 23.69
CA THR A 292 -1.96 4.70 22.71
C THR A 292 -2.27 5.58 21.49
N ILE A 293 -3.52 5.54 21.00
CA ILE A 293 -3.90 6.17 19.73
C ILE A 293 -4.13 7.68 19.88
N ALA A 294 -4.65 8.13 21.02
CA ALA A 294 -4.94 9.55 21.22
C ALA A 294 -3.66 10.40 21.38
N LEU A 295 -2.54 9.79 21.80
CA LEU A 295 -1.24 10.45 21.86
C LEU A 295 -0.80 10.87 20.45
N ASP A 296 -0.38 12.12 20.32
CA ASP A 296 0.07 12.70 19.07
C ASP A 296 1.56 13.10 19.16
N PRO A 297 2.48 12.28 18.63
CA PRO A 297 3.90 12.64 18.62
C PRO A 297 4.22 13.80 17.67
N LYS A 298 3.28 14.18 16.79
CA LYS A 298 3.43 15.28 15.81
C LYS A 298 2.95 16.62 16.39
N SER A 299 2.22 16.59 17.51
CA SER A 299 1.69 17.79 18.16
C SER A 299 2.78 18.65 18.81
N ARG A 300 2.82 19.92 18.42
CA ARG A 300 3.67 20.95 19.03
C ARG A 300 3.04 21.68 20.22
N SER A 301 1.78 21.41 20.52
CA SER A 301 1.09 22.11 21.61
C SER A 301 1.75 21.84 22.97
N ASP A 302 1.74 22.84 23.83
CA ASP A 302 2.09 22.71 25.25
C ASP A 302 1.07 21.81 25.99
N ASP A 303 -0.18 21.78 25.52
CA ASP A 303 -1.21 20.88 26.04
C ASP A 303 -1.01 19.46 25.47
N LYS A 304 -0.35 18.60 26.25
CA LYS A 304 -0.09 17.19 25.92
C LYS A 304 -1.24 16.25 26.29
N ARG A 305 -2.36 16.77 26.79
CA ARG A 305 -3.49 15.91 27.17
C ARG A 305 -4.08 15.26 25.92
N PRO A 306 -4.34 13.94 25.93
CA PRO A 306 -5.00 13.27 24.82
C PRO A 306 -6.41 13.82 24.66
N ARG A 307 -6.81 14.11 23.42
CA ARG A 307 -8.11 14.70 23.09
C ARG A 307 -8.80 13.92 21.98
N VAL A 308 -10.12 13.75 22.12
CA VAL A 308 -10.99 13.19 21.09
C VAL A 308 -12.09 14.19 20.77
N TYR A 309 -12.24 14.47 19.48
CA TYR A 309 -13.28 15.33 18.92
C TYR A 309 -14.42 14.48 18.36
N ILE A 310 -15.64 14.79 18.80
CA ILE A 310 -16.87 14.06 18.45
C ILE A 310 -17.75 14.94 17.56
N PRO A 311 -18.29 14.43 16.44
CA PRO A 311 -19.27 15.18 15.65
C PRO A 311 -20.45 15.65 16.51
N PHE A 312 -20.95 16.86 16.27
CA PHE A 312 -22.05 17.46 17.04
C PHE A 312 -23.32 16.58 17.09
N SER A 313 -23.56 15.78 16.04
CA SER A 313 -24.71 14.90 15.91
C SER A 313 -24.59 13.61 16.73
N GLU A 314 -23.38 13.22 17.14
CA GLU A 314 -23.06 11.89 17.68
C GLU A 314 -23.09 11.84 19.22
N LYS A 315 -24.29 12.03 19.78
CA LYS A 315 -24.50 12.04 21.24
C LYS A 315 -24.09 10.75 21.93
N LYS A 316 -24.37 9.58 21.31
CA LYS A 316 -24.02 8.26 21.84
C LYS A 316 -22.51 8.10 21.97
N GLN A 317 -21.74 8.49 20.94
CA GLN A 317 -20.28 8.42 20.98
C GLN A 317 -19.68 9.35 22.04
N PHE A 318 -20.23 10.56 22.20
CA PHE A 318 -19.77 11.48 23.25
C PHE A 318 -19.91 10.87 24.64
N ILE A 319 -21.04 10.21 24.93
CA ILE A 319 -21.26 9.51 26.19
C ILE A 319 -20.22 8.38 26.35
N PHE A 320 -20.02 7.57 25.32
CA PHE A 320 -19.06 6.47 25.32
C PHE A 320 -17.64 6.93 25.68
N TYR A 321 -17.09 7.93 24.96
CA TYR A 321 -15.75 8.44 25.26
C TYR A 321 -15.66 9.14 26.61
N SER A 322 -16.73 9.84 27.04
CA SER A 322 -16.80 10.44 28.37
C SER A 322 -16.77 9.40 29.49
N GLU A 323 -17.36 8.23 29.28
CA GLU A 323 -17.27 7.12 30.24
C GLU A 323 -15.87 6.53 30.30
N ILE A 324 -15.17 6.43 29.16
CA ILE A 324 -13.77 6.00 29.13
C ILE A 324 -12.88 6.97 29.91
N ALA A 325 -13.07 8.28 29.71
CA ALA A 325 -12.35 9.30 30.46
C ALA A 325 -12.60 9.19 31.98
N LYS A 326 -13.85 8.95 32.40
CA LYS A 326 -14.21 8.74 33.82
C LYS A 326 -13.62 7.45 34.40
N LYS A 327 -13.58 6.36 33.64
CA LYS A 327 -13.02 5.06 34.06
C LYS A 327 -11.50 5.12 34.19
N ASN A 328 -10.84 5.97 33.40
CA ASN A 328 -9.39 6.15 33.39
C ASN A 328 -8.95 7.59 33.72
N PRO A 329 -9.16 8.11 34.95
CA PRO A 329 -8.84 9.51 35.29
C PRO A 329 -7.37 9.89 35.10
N LYS A 330 -6.45 8.91 35.14
CA LYS A 330 -5.01 9.12 34.92
C LYS A 330 -4.67 9.50 33.48
N LEU A 331 -5.52 9.13 32.51
CA LEU A 331 -5.33 9.45 31.10
C LEU A 331 -5.58 10.94 30.83
N ASP A 332 -6.38 11.60 31.68
CA ASP A 332 -6.82 12.99 31.50
C ASP A 332 -7.39 13.27 30.09
N LEU A 333 -8.16 12.31 29.58
CA LEU A 333 -8.74 12.32 28.24
C LEU A 333 -9.77 13.45 28.12
N GLN A 334 -9.50 14.40 27.22
CA GLN A 334 -10.44 15.46 26.88
C GLN A 334 -11.40 14.97 25.79
N VAL A 335 -12.71 15.11 26.00
CA VAL A 335 -13.75 14.75 25.04
C VAL A 335 -14.53 16.00 24.67
N GLU A 336 -14.40 16.43 23.43
CA GLU A 336 -14.94 17.72 22.96
C GLU A 336 -15.86 17.51 21.76
N TYR A 337 -16.97 18.26 21.71
CA TYR A 337 -17.79 18.31 20.50
C TYR A 337 -17.13 19.21 19.45
N LEU A 338 -17.20 18.77 18.19
CA LEU A 338 -17.03 19.63 17.03
C LEU A 338 -18.29 20.51 16.84
N PRO A 339 -18.16 21.68 16.21
CA PRO A 339 -19.30 22.48 15.81
C PRO A 339 -20.12 21.76 14.72
N GLU A 340 -21.37 22.20 14.55
CA GLU A 340 -22.24 21.71 13.47
C GLU A 340 -21.65 21.99 12.08
N ASN A 341 -21.07 23.17 11.90
CA ASN A 341 -20.39 23.56 10.68
C ASN A 341 -18.89 23.71 10.96
N ILE A 342 -18.10 22.80 10.40
CA ILE A 342 -16.64 22.79 10.54
C ILE A 342 -16.05 23.71 9.46
N THR A 343 -15.58 24.90 9.86
CA THR A 343 -14.95 25.88 8.96
C THR A 343 -13.42 25.83 9.04
N ALA A 344 -12.74 26.32 8.01
CA ALA A 344 -11.27 26.45 8.05
C ALA A 344 -10.78 27.35 9.20
N ASP A 345 -11.55 28.38 9.57
CA ASP A 345 -11.24 29.24 10.71
C ASP A 345 -11.37 28.50 12.05
N TYR A 346 -12.40 27.64 12.19
CA TYR A 346 -12.52 26.78 13.37
C TYR A 346 -11.33 25.82 13.47
N VAL A 347 -10.96 25.14 12.39
CA VAL A 347 -9.83 24.19 12.40
C VAL A 347 -8.53 24.90 12.79
N LYS A 348 -8.29 26.10 12.25
CA LYS A 348 -7.16 26.95 12.65
C LYS A 348 -7.21 27.31 14.15
N SER A 349 -8.40 27.60 14.70
CA SER A 349 -8.60 28.00 16.10
C SER A 349 -8.30 26.89 17.12
N ILE A 350 -8.18 25.64 16.67
CA ILE A 350 -7.85 24.48 17.52
C ILE A 350 -6.47 23.90 17.20
N ASN A 351 -5.62 24.63 16.47
CA ASN A 351 -4.24 24.20 16.18
C ASN A 351 -3.39 23.99 17.45
N ASP A 352 -3.68 24.74 18.52
CA ASP A 352 -3.07 24.60 19.85
C ASP A 352 -3.75 23.50 20.70
N LYS A 353 -4.84 22.91 20.22
CA LYS A 353 -5.61 21.86 20.90
C LYS A 353 -5.85 20.67 19.98
N PRO A 354 -4.79 20.05 19.43
CA PRO A 354 -4.99 18.93 18.53
C PRO A 354 -5.67 17.75 19.24
N GLY A 355 -6.42 16.98 18.47
CA GLY A 355 -7.11 15.79 18.95
C GLY A 355 -7.39 14.80 17.83
N LEU A 356 -7.59 13.54 18.22
CA LEU A 356 -8.09 12.46 17.37
C LEU A 356 -9.55 12.73 17.03
N LEU A 357 -9.97 12.41 15.81
CA LEU A 357 -11.37 12.46 15.40
C LEU A 357 -11.98 11.08 15.60
N ALA A 358 -13.18 11.05 16.17
CA ALA A 358 -13.92 9.81 16.30
C ALA A 358 -14.20 9.17 14.93
N LEU A 359 -14.31 7.85 14.93
CA LEU A 359 -14.67 7.05 13.75
C LEU A 359 -15.94 6.24 14.06
N ALA A 360 -16.34 5.34 13.16
CA ALA A 360 -17.50 4.52 13.37
C ALA A 360 -17.33 3.58 14.58
N LEU A 361 -18.44 3.35 15.30
CA LEU A 361 -18.54 2.37 16.38
C LEU A 361 -19.53 1.29 15.97
N ASP A 362 -19.18 0.03 16.21
CA ASP A 362 -20.12 -1.08 16.20
C ASP A 362 -20.85 -1.15 17.54
N GLU A 363 -22.17 -1.36 17.48
CA GLU A 363 -23.03 -1.55 18.65
C GLU A 363 -23.18 -3.05 18.94
N THR A 364 -22.84 -3.46 20.16
CA THR A 364 -23.01 -4.83 20.66
C THR A 364 -23.95 -4.83 21.85
N VAL A 365 -25.02 -5.61 21.76
CA VAL A 365 -25.99 -5.79 22.85
C VAL A 365 -25.68 -7.11 23.54
N ASP A 366 -25.47 -7.08 24.86
CA ASP A 366 -25.25 -8.29 25.66
C ASP A 366 -26.56 -9.07 25.90
N GLU A 367 -26.45 -10.28 26.47
CA GLU A 367 -27.61 -11.14 26.79
C GLU A 367 -28.60 -10.50 27.79
N ASN A 368 -28.17 -9.46 28.52
CA ASN A 368 -28.97 -8.72 29.48
C ASN A 368 -29.61 -7.46 28.88
N GLY A 369 -29.38 -7.18 27.59
CA GLY A 369 -29.89 -6.00 26.89
C GLY A 369 -29.06 -4.73 27.09
N ASN A 370 -27.85 -4.82 27.64
CA ASN A 370 -26.97 -3.66 27.77
C ASN A 370 -26.24 -3.39 26.44
N GLU A 371 -26.37 -2.17 25.94
CA GLU A 371 -25.59 -1.68 24.80
C GLU A 371 -24.14 -1.44 25.20
N SER A 372 -23.22 -1.89 24.36
CA SER A 372 -21.79 -1.61 24.44
C SER A 372 -21.28 -1.24 23.05
N TYR A 373 -20.24 -0.40 22.99
CA TYR A 373 -19.69 0.07 21.72
C TYR A 373 -18.24 -0.40 21.57
N VAL A 374 -17.88 -0.80 20.36
CA VAL A 374 -16.53 -1.17 19.99
C VAL A 374 -16.13 -0.37 18.75
N GLY A 375 -14.89 0.13 18.73
CA GLY A 375 -14.40 0.85 17.55
C GLY A 375 -14.33 -0.07 16.33
N VAL A 376 -14.88 0.41 15.21
CA VAL A 376 -14.72 -0.29 13.92
C VAL A 376 -13.23 -0.35 13.57
N PRO A 377 -12.67 -1.54 13.28
CA PRO A 377 -11.24 -1.68 13.09
C PRO A 377 -10.75 -1.02 11.81
N TYR A 378 -9.49 -0.60 11.85
CA TYR A 378 -8.76 -0.10 10.69
C TYR A 378 -7.29 -0.50 10.78
N VAL A 379 -6.56 -0.31 9.68
CA VAL A 379 -5.12 -0.52 9.58
C VAL A 379 -4.44 0.84 9.44
N VAL A 380 -3.27 0.98 10.07
CA VAL A 380 -2.44 2.18 9.95
C VAL A 380 -1.24 1.90 9.03
N PRO A 381 -0.63 2.94 8.42
CA PRO A 381 0.55 2.73 7.57
C PRO A 381 1.75 2.12 8.29
N GLY A 382 1.95 2.42 9.58
CA GLY A 382 3.05 1.89 10.40
C GLY A 382 4.05 2.95 10.87
N GLY A 383 5.00 2.57 11.72
CA GLY A 383 5.96 3.50 12.32
C GLY A 383 5.29 4.48 13.28
N ARG A 384 5.40 5.79 12.99
CA ARG A 384 4.87 6.86 13.84
C ARG A 384 3.38 7.17 13.64
N PHE A 385 2.72 6.49 12.71
CA PHE A 385 1.34 6.77 12.31
C PHE A 385 0.36 5.91 13.13
N ASN A 386 -0.57 6.57 13.82
CA ASN A 386 -1.63 5.92 14.62
C ASN A 386 -3.03 6.19 14.07
N GLU A 387 -3.12 6.94 12.99
CA GLU A 387 -4.36 7.41 12.38
C GLU A 387 -4.77 6.54 11.19
N LEU A 388 -6.07 6.51 10.87
CA LEU A 388 -6.58 6.04 9.59
C LEU A 388 -6.18 7.05 8.52
N TYR A 389 -5.47 6.63 7.47
CA TYR A 389 -5.06 7.47 6.35
C TYR A 389 -5.89 7.17 5.09
N GLY A 390 -6.20 8.18 4.29
CA GLY A 390 -7.12 8.08 3.15
C GLY A 390 -6.71 7.06 2.08
N TRP A 391 -5.63 7.35 1.33
CA TRP A 391 -5.26 6.52 0.17
C TRP A 391 -4.42 5.28 0.52
N ASP A 392 -3.69 5.29 1.63
CA ASP A 392 -2.94 4.14 2.16
C ASP A 392 -3.89 2.96 2.41
N SER A 393 -5.05 3.23 3.02
CA SER A 393 -6.04 2.20 3.35
C SER A 393 -6.63 1.50 2.12
N TYR A 394 -6.69 2.15 0.95
CA TYR A 394 -7.04 1.43 -0.28
C TYR A 394 -5.95 0.42 -0.64
N MET A 395 -4.68 0.81 -0.61
CA MET A 395 -3.57 -0.09 -0.91
C MET A 395 -3.51 -1.25 0.08
N GLU A 396 -3.62 -0.96 1.38
CA GLU A 396 -3.70 -1.95 2.45
C GLU A 396 -4.87 -2.93 2.24
N SER A 397 -6.05 -2.42 1.83
CA SER A 397 -7.21 -3.26 1.56
C SER A 397 -6.93 -4.34 0.52
N LEU A 398 -6.12 -4.05 -0.50
CA LEU A 398 -5.76 -5.04 -1.52
C LEU A 398 -5.00 -6.22 -0.89
N GLY A 399 -4.04 -5.94 -0.01
CA GLY A 399 -3.29 -6.96 0.72
C GLY A 399 -4.17 -7.74 1.71
N LEU A 400 -5.00 -7.03 2.48
CA LEU A 400 -5.93 -7.62 3.44
C LEU A 400 -6.91 -8.59 2.76
N LEU A 401 -7.43 -8.23 1.59
CA LEU A 401 -8.37 -9.08 0.83
C LEU A 401 -7.69 -10.32 0.24
N VAL A 402 -6.39 -10.26 -0.08
CA VAL A 402 -5.59 -11.44 -0.46
C VAL A 402 -5.39 -12.36 0.74
N ASP A 403 -5.12 -11.80 1.91
CA ASP A 403 -4.94 -12.53 3.17
C ASP A 403 -6.25 -12.92 3.88
N ASN A 404 -7.41 -12.72 3.23
CA ASN A 404 -8.75 -13.01 3.76
C ASN A 404 -9.10 -12.26 5.07
N ARG A 405 -8.48 -11.10 5.31
CA ARG A 405 -8.80 -10.16 6.40
C ARG A 405 -9.85 -9.15 5.96
N VAL A 406 -10.98 -9.68 5.48
CA VAL A 406 -12.08 -8.90 4.89
C VAL A 406 -12.74 -7.97 5.91
N ASP A 407 -12.72 -8.37 7.19
CA ASP A 407 -13.22 -7.59 8.33
C ASP A 407 -12.52 -6.23 8.43
N LEU A 408 -11.20 -6.20 8.29
CA LEU A 408 -10.40 -4.98 8.37
C LEU A 408 -10.64 -4.06 7.18
N ALA A 409 -10.66 -4.60 5.95
CA ALA A 409 -10.94 -3.84 4.75
C ALA A 409 -12.35 -3.23 4.77
N LYS A 410 -13.35 -4.01 5.19
CA LYS A 410 -14.73 -3.54 5.39
C LYS A 410 -14.80 -2.43 6.44
N GLY A 411 -14.10 -2.59 7.57
CA GLY A 411 -14.06 -1.59 8.64
C GLY A 411 -13.53 -0.24 8.15
N MET A 412 -12.49 -0.22 7.32
CA MET A 412 -11.96 1.01 6.73
C MET A 412 -12.97 1.69 5.78
N VAL A 413 -13.70 0.93 4.95
CA VAL A 413 -14.78 1.51 4.11
C VAL A 413 -15.88 2.14 4.96
N ILE A 414 -16.29 1.47 6.05
CA ILE A 414 -17.28 2.00 6.99
C ILE A 414 -16.77 3.30 7.64
N ASN A 415 -15.50 3.33 8.04
CA ASN A 415 -14.89 4.54 8.61
C ASN A 415 -14.82 5.68 7.58
N PHE A 416 -14.53 5.42 6.30
CA PHE A 416 -14.60 6.44 5.25
C PHE A 416 -16.02 6.97 5.01
N CYS A 417 -17.03 6.08 5.04
CA CYS A 417 -18.42 6.53 4.97
C CYS A 417 -18.79 7.43 6.16
N TYR A 418 -18.29 7.10 7.35
CA TYR A 418 -18.43 7.91 8.55
C TYR A 418 -17.74 9.28 8.40
N GLU A 419 -16.50 9.32 7.90
CA GLU A 419 -15.79 10.58 7.66
C GLU A 419 -16.51 11.47 6.66
N ILE A 420 -17.00 10.91 5.54
CA ILE A 420 -17.78 11.68 4.55
C ILE A 420 -19.10 12.18 5.16
N LYS A 421 -19.76 11.37 5.99
CA LYS A 421 -21.00 11.76 6.65
C LYS A 421 -20.79 12.95 7.59
N HIS A 422 -19.79 12.89 8.46
CA HIS A 422 -19.61 13.82 9.58
C HIS A 422 -18.57 14.93 9.35
N TYR A 423 -17.57 14.69 8.51
CA TYR A 423 -16.47 15.63 8.20
C TYR A 423 -16.51 16.11 6.74
N GLY A 424 -17.46 15.59 5.95
CA GLY A 424 -17.76 16.00 4.59
C GLY A 424 -16.85 15.41 3.51
N LYS A 425 -15.76 14.73 3.90
CA LYS A 425 -14.77 14.15 2.98
C LYS A 425 -14.00 13.02 3.68
N ILE A 426 -13.38 12.13 2.92
CA ILE A 426 -12.31 11.29 3.45
C ILE A 426 -11.15 12.20 3.84
N LEU A 427 -10.66 12.07 5.06
CA LEU A 427 -9.60 12.91 5.59
C LEU A 427 -8.23 12.42 5.16
N ASN A 428 -7.24 13.31 5.18
CA ASN A 428 -5.84 12.91 5.05
C ASN A 428 -5.48 11.87 6.13
N ALA A 429 -5.80 12.21 7.38
CA ALA A 429 -5.96 11.25 8.45
C ALA A 429 -6.99 11.74 9.47
N ASN A 430 -7.45 10.90 10.39
CA ASN A 430 -8.50 11.26 11.35
C ASN A 430 -8.00 12.11 12.56
N ARG A 431 -7.36 13.25 12.30
CA ARG A 431 -6.95 14.26 13.30
C ARG A 431 -7.55 15.63 12.98
N SER A 432 -7.80 16.42 14.02
CA SER A 432 -8.35 17.79 13.95
C SER A 432 -7.71 18.68 12.85
N TYR A 433 -6.38 18.78 12.79
CA TYR A 433 -5.65 19.61 11.81
C TYR A 433 -5.74 19.09 10.36
N TYR A 434 -6.34 17.92 10.13
CA TYR A 434 -6.62 17.38 8.80
C TYR A 434 -8.08 17.58 8.35
N LEU A 435 -8.97 18.18 9.17
CA LEU A 435 -10.39 18.41 8.81
C LEU A 435 -10.59 19.21 7.51
N THR A 436 -9.61 20.03 7.12
CA THR A 436 -9.62 20.83 5.89
C THR A 436 -8.96 20.15 4.69
N ARG A 437 -8.43 18.93 4.86
CA ARG A 437 -7.59 18.27 3.86
C ARG A 437 -8.00 16.81 3.64
N SER A 438 -8.05 16.41 2.38
CA SER A 438 -8.34 15.04 1.95
C SER A 438 -7.08 14.29 1.51
N GLN A 439 -7.26 13.21 0.76
CA GLN A 439 -6.25 12.44 0.04
C GLN A 439 -6.84 11.85 -1.25
N PRO A 440 -6.03 11.27 -2.17
CA PRO A 440 -6.52 10.74 -3.44
C PRO A 440 -7.70 9.74 -3.27
N PRO A 441 -8.84 9.93 -3.97
CA PRO A 441 -10.08 9.21 -3.68
C PRO A 441 -10.16 7.81 -4.32
N PHE A 442 -10.29 6.76 -3.50
CA PHE A 442 -10.38 5.36 -3.94
C PHE A 442 -11.62 4.59 -3.42
N LEU A 443 -12.59 5.27 -2.79
CA LEU A 443 -13.70 4.63 -2.08
C LEU A 443 -14.52 3.68 -2.96
N THR A 444 -14.81 4.04 -4.21
CA THR A 444 -15.67 3.23 -5.09
C THR A 444 -15.05 1.88 -5.41
N ASP A 445 -13.77 1.84 -5.78
CA ASP A 445 -13.06 0.60 -6.09
C ASP A 445 -12.84 -0.23 -4.82
N MET A 446 -12.50 0.42 -3.71
CA MET A 446 -12.35 -0.22 -2.39
C MET A 446 -13.65 -0.93 -1.95
N ALA A 447 -14.79 -0.22 -2.02
CA ALA A 447 -16.09 -0.75 -1.65
C ALA A 447 -16.52 -1.92 -2.55
N LEU A 448 -16.30 -1.81 -3.86
CA LEU A 448 -16.60 -2.90 -4.81
C LEU A 448 -15.77 -4.16 -4.53
N ARG A 449 -14.47 -4.02 -4.22
CA ARG A 449 -13.62 -5.16 -3.90
C ARG A 449 -14.01 -5.84 -2.59
N VAL A 450 -14.37 -5.06 -1.58
CA VAL A 450 -14.91 -5.60 -0.32
C VAL A 450 -16.23 -6.30 -0.60
N TYR A 451 -17.15 -5.66 -1.34
CA TYR A 451 -18.44 -6.23 -1.72
C TYR A 451 -18.29 -7.59 -2.39
N GLU A 452 -17.37 -7.76 -3.34
CA GLU A 452 -17.13 -9.04 -4.01
C GLU A 452 -16.79 -10.18 -3.03
N LYS A 453 -16.08 -9.88 -1.94
CA LYS A 453 -15.77 -10.86 -0.89
C LYS A 453 -16.94 -11.14 0.05
N ILE A 454 -17.86 -10.20 0.24
CA ILE A 454 -18.98 -10.31 1.18
C ILE A 454 -20.35 -10.49 0.52
N LYS A 455 -20.45 -10.53 -0.81
CA LYS A 455 -21.72 -10.49 -1.56
C LYS A 455 -22.77 -11.55 -1.18
N TYR A 456 -22.32 -12.65 -0.58
CA TYR A 456 -23.19 -13.73 -0.09
C TYR A 456 -23.57 -13.60 1.40
N THR A 457 -23.18 -12.51 2.05
CA THR A 457 -23.51 -12.19 3.44
C THR A 457 -24.71 -11.25 3.51
N ASN A 458 -25.46 -11.33 4.61
CA ASN A 458 -26.58 -10.41 4.85
C ASN A 458 -26.08 -8.97 4.97
N GLY A 459 -26.79 -8.02 4.36
CA GLY A 459 -26.44 -6.59 4.38
C GLY A 459 -25.32 -6.18 3.42
N ALA A 460 -24.84 -7.08 2.54
CA ALA A 460 -23.80 -6.75 1.56
C ALA A 460 -24.25 -5.67 0.56
N LEU A 461 -25.50 -5.74 0.08
CA LEU A 461 -26.07 -4.71 -0.80
C LEU A 461 -26.28 -3.38 -0.10
N ASP A 462 -26.69 -3.40 1.18
CA ASP A 462 -26.83 -2.17 1.98
C ASP A 462 -25.47 -1.49 2.18
N PHE A 463 -24.44 -2.26 2.53
CA PHE A 463 -23.06 -1.79 2.61
C PHE A 463 -22.61 -1.12 1.30
N LEU A 464 -22.90 -1.75 0.15
CA LEU A 464 -22.54 -1.19 -1.15
C LEU A 464 -23.35 0.08 -1.46
N ALA A 465 -24.64 0.11 -1.14
CA ALA A 465 -25.50 1.27 -1.34
C ALA A 465 -25.02 2.47 -0.52
N ASP A 466 -24.70 2.26 0.76
CA ASP A 466 -24.20 3.30 1.65
C ASP A 466 -22.83 3.82 1.21
N SER A 467 -21.95 2.92 0.77
CA SER A 467 -20.65 3.28 0.20
C SER A 467 -20.79 4.14 -1.05
N MET A 468 -21.71 3.79 -1.96
CA MET A 468 -21.97 4.57 -3.17
C MET A 468 -22.61 5.93 -2.86
N ARG A 469 -23.54 6.00 -1.91
CA ARG A 469 -24.11 7.28 -1.45
C ARG A 469 -23.03 8.20 -0.89
N ALA A 470 -22.13 7.66 -0.06
CA ALA A 470 -20.99 8.39 0.47
C ALA A 470 -20.06 8.88 -0.66
N ALA A 471 -19.67 8.00 -1.59
CA ALA A 471 -18.83 8.36 -2.73
C ALA A 471 -19.47 9.43 -3.64
N ILE A 472 -20.79 9.37 -3.86
CA ILE A 472 -21.54 10.38 -4.63
C ILE A 472 -21.55 11.73 -3.91
N LYS A 473 -21.77 11.73 -2.58
CA LYS A 473 -21.69 12.94 -1.75
C LYS A 473 -20.29 13.55 -1.84
N GLU A 474 -19.25 12.74 -1.65
CA GLU A 474 -17.85 13.17 -1.74
C GLU A 474 -17.52 13.76 -3.12
N TYR A 475 -17.88 13.05 -4.19
CA TYR A 475 -17.68 13.51 -5.57
C TYR A 475 -18.28 14.89 -5.79
N LYS A 476 -19.55 15.09 -5.41
CA LYS A 476 -20.30 16.33 -5.67
C LYS A 476 -19.87 17.49 -4.79
N THR A 477 -19.58 17.23 -3.52
CA THR A 477 -19.38 18.29 -2.50
C THR A 477 -17.91 18.61 -2.23
N VAL A 478 -16.99 17.76 -2.67
CA VAL A 478 -15.54 17.95 -2.47
C VAL A 478 -14.85 18.11 -3.81
N TRP A 479 -14.84 17.06 -4.63
CA TRP A 479 -13.95 16.98 -5.79
C TRP A 479 -14.45 17.77 -7.00
N THR A 480 -15.76 17.85 -7.19
CA THR A 480 -16.40 18.64 -8.26
C THR A 480 -17.11 19.89 -7.74
N ALA A 481 -16.73 20.33 -6.54
CA ALA A 481 -17.11 21.61 -5.96
C ALA A 481 -15.93 22.60 -6.01
N GLU A 482 -16.23 23.89 -6.01
CA GLU A 482 -15.21 24.91 -5.76
C GLU A 482 -14.69 24.80 -4.31
N PRO A 483 -13.39 25.05 -4.07
CA PRO A 483 -12.40 25.57 -5.02
C PRO A 483 -11.64 24.49 -5.82
N ARG A 484 -11.86 23.20 -5.57
CA ARG A 484 -11.15 22.10 -6.26
C ARG A 484 -11.50 22.03 -7.75
N LEU A 485 -12.76 22.20 -8.10
CA LEU A 485 -13.20 22.33 -9.49
C LEU A 485 -12.60 23.59 -10.13
N ASP A 486 -11.99 23.44 -11.30
CA ASP A 486 -11.70 24.56 -12.19
C ASP A 486 -12.88 24.77 -13.16
N PRO A 487 -13.59 25.92 -13.10
CA PRO A 487 -14.78 26.15 -13.93
C PRO A 487 -14.44 26.28 -15.43
N VAL A 488 -13.19 26.59 -15.79
CA VAL A 488 -12.78 26.80 -17.18
C VAL A 488 -12.60 25.46 -17.90
N THR A 489 -11.80 24.56 -17.33
CA THR A 489 -11.56 23.24 -17.91
C THR A 489 -12.68 22.25 -17.58
N GLY A 490 -13.34 22.40 -16.42
CA GLY A 490 -14.25 21.42 -15.86
C GLY A 490 -13.55 20.23 -15.19
N LEU A 491 -12.23 20.32 -14.99
CA LEU A 491 -11.41 19.32 -14.30
C LEU A 491 -11.16 19.75 -12.84
N SER A 492 -10.70 18.82 -12.02
CA SER A 492 -10.48 19.04 -10.59
C SER A 492 -9.00 19.13 -10.25
N ARG A 493 -8.70 19.83 -9.15
CA ARG A 493 -7.37 20.09 -8.62
C ARG A 493 -7.35 19.75 -7.13
N TYR A 494 -6.18 19.39 -6.61
CA TYR A 494 -5.96 19.37 -5.17
C TYR A 494 -5.90 20.82 -4.67
N ARG A 495 -6.95 21.30 -4.00
CA ARG A 495 -7.06 22.71 -3.58
C ARG A 495 -7.84 22.81 -2.27
N PRO A 496 -7.23 22.45 -1.13
CA PRO A 496 -7.88 22.44 0.17
C PRO A 496 -8.11 23.84 0.75
N ASP A 497 -9.14 23.96 1.59
CA ASP A 497 -9.63 25.23 2.15
C ASP A 497 -8.85 25.73 3.39
N GLY A 498 -7.87 24.96 3.88
CA GLY A 498 -7.13 25.25 5.11
C GLY A 498 -6.51 26.65 5.13
N LYS A 499 -6.31 27.20 6.32
CA LYS A 499 -5.74 28.54 6.54
C LYS A 499 -4.55 28.50 7.50
N GLY A 500 -3.65 29.47 7.36
CA GLY A 500 -2.47 29.61 8.21
C GLY A 500 -1.39 28.57 7.93
N ILE A 501 -0.46 28.46 8.88
CA ILE A 501 0.69 27.55 8.84
C ILE A 501 0.25 26.15 9.32
N PRO A 502 0.53 25.06 8.58
CA PRO A 502 0.24 23.70 9.02
C PRO A 502 0.95 23.34 10.35
N PRO A 503 0.20 23.01 11.43
CA PRO A 503 0.78 22.83 12.77
C PRO A 503 1.55 21.51 12.95
N GLU A 504 1.33 20.52 12.10
CA GLU A 504 1.81 19.14 12.24
C GLU A 504 3.23 18.89 11.71
N THR A 505 3.83 19.90 11.06
CA THR A 505 5.18 19.80 10.49
C THR A 505 6.25 19.84 11.58
N GLU A 506 7.54 19.74 11.26
CA GLU A 506 8.63 19.97 12.22
C GLU A 506 8.83 21.46 12.53
N ALA A 507 9.25 21.82 13.75
CA ALA A 507 9.35 23.22 14.22
C ALA A 507 10.10 24.14 13.23
N SER A 508 11.22 23.63 12.70
CA SER A 508 12.10 24.33 11.78
C SER A 508 11.68 24.25 10.30
N HIS A 509 10.64 23.49 9.97
CA HIS A 509 10.29 23.15 8.58
C HIS A 509 10.04 24.39 7.70
N PHE A 510 9.38 25.42 8.24
CA PHE A 510 9.09 26.66 7.52
C PHE A 510 10.01 27.83 7.92
N GLU A 511 11.05 27.61 8.72
CA GLU A 511 11.93 28.69 9.17
C GLU A 511 12.57 29.45 8.00
N HIS A 512 13.18 28.72 7.06
CA HIS A 512 13.82 29.32 5.89
C HIS A 512 12.85 30.17 5.06
N LEU A 513 11.60 29.73 4.91
CA LEU A 513 10.55 30.45 4.18
C LEU A 513 10.15 31.75 4.89
N LEU A 514 9.97 31.70 6.21
CA LEU A 514 9.38 32.79 6.99
C LEU A 514 10.42 33.84 7.42
N PHE A 515 11.70 33.47 7.58
CA PHE A 515 12.76 34.40 8.03
C PHE A 515 12.86 35.71 7.24
N PRO A 516 12.76 35.74 5.89
CA PRO A 516 12.72 36.98 5.13
C PRO A 516 11.56 37.90 5.51
N PHE A 517 10.40 37.34 5.87
CA PHE A 517 9.24 38.09 6.33
C PHE A 517 9.44 38.57 7.77
N CYS A 518 9.95 37.74 8.68
CA CYS A 518 10.29 38.16 10.05
C CYS A 518 11.24 39.36 10.06
N LYS A 519 12.27 39.36 9.21
CA LYS A 519 13.21 40.49 9.03
C LYS A 519 12.50 41.75 8.49
N ARG A 520 11.57 41.60 7.55
CA ARG A 520 10.80 42.70 6.95
C ARG A 520 9.89 43.37 7.99
N TYR A 521 9.18 42.58 8.78
CA TYR A 521 8.26 43.07 9.82
C TYR A 521 8.95 43.42 11.14
N ARG A 522 10.25 43.11 11.29
CA ARG A 522 11.06 43.33 12.50
C ARG A 522 10.46 42.64 13.73
N MET A 523 10.00 41.41 13.55
CA MET A 523 9.39 40.57 14.59
C MET A 523 10.26 39.34 14.86
N SER A 524 10.08 38.71 16.03
CA SER A 524 10.61 37.36 16.24
C SER A 524 9.89 36.36 15.33
N PHE A 525 10.44 35.16 15.20
CA PHE A 525 9.81 34.09 14.41
C PHE A 525 8.45 33.69 14.99
N GLU A 526 8.37 33.51 16.31
CA GLU A 526 7.16 33.14 17.04
C GLU A 526 6.09 34.24 16.95
N GLU A 527 6.50 35.51 17.12
CA GLU A 527 5.57 36.65 17.00
C GLU A 527 4.99 36.75 15.59
N PHE A 528 5.83 36.58 14.56
CA PHE A 528 5.37 36.61 13.17
C PHE A 528 4.40 35.47 12.87
N GLN A 529 4.72 34.23 13.31
CA GLN A 529 3.85 33.08 13.12
C GLN A 529 2.49 33.28 13.77
N GLN A 530 2.46 33.78 15.01
CA GLN A 530 1.23 34.06 15.73
C GLN A 530 0.39 35.10 14.99
N LYS A 531 0.97 36.26 14.65
CA LYS A 531 0.26 37.34 13.94
C LYS A 531 -0.21 36.96 12.54
N TYR A 532 0.56 36.14 11.83
CA TYR A 532 0.14 35.59 10.53
C TYR A 532 -1.03 34.62 10.68
N ASN A 533 -0.95 33.69 11.65
CA ASN A 533 -2.04 32.75 11.92
C ASN A 533 -3.30 33.46 12.44
N ASP A 534 -3.17 34.52 13.24
CA ASP A 534 -4.30 35.31 13.73
C ASP A 534 -4.96 36.17 12.64
N GLY A 535 -4.28 36.35 11.50
CA GLY A 535 -4.74 37.22 10.42
C GLY A 535 -4.52 38.69 10.72
N GLU A 536 -3.56 39.04 11.57
CA GLU A 536 -3.12 40.44 11.73
C GLU A 536 -2.17 40.84 10.60
N ILE A 537 -1.38 39.88 10.09
CA ILE A 537 -0.50 40.04 8.93
C ILE A 537 -1.14 39.37 7.72
N HIS A 538 -1.17 40.07 6.59
CA HIS A 538 -1.69 39.56 5.32
C HIS A 538 -0.58 39.59 4.29
N GLU A 539 -0.13 38.43 3.85
CA GLU A 539 0.95 38.26 2.88
C GLU A 539 0.48 37.29 1.78
N PRO A 540 -0.09 37.81 0.67
CA PRO A 540 -0.67 36.97 -0.38
C PRO A 540 0.29 35.92 -0.95
N THR A 541 1.59 36.23 -0.98
CA THR A 541 2.62 35.28 -1.43
C THR A 541 2.81 34.10 -0.46
N LEU A 542 2.65 34.33 0.85
CA LEU A 542 2.67 33.26 1.85
C LEU A 542 1.36 32.45 1.80
N ASP A 543 0.23 33.13 1.62
CA ASP A 543 -1.07 32.47 1.49
C ASP A 543 -1.09 31.52 0.29
N GLU A 544 -0.54 31.97 -0.85
CA GLU A 544 -0.36 31.16 -2.05
C GLU A 544 0.61 29.99 -1.79
N TYR A 545 1.75 30.23 -1.16
CA TYR A 545 2.68 29.15 -0.79
C TYR A 545 1.99 28.06 0.05
N PHE A 546 1.31 28.45 1.14
CA PHE A 546 0.67 27.48 2.02
C PHE A 546 -0.54 26.80 1.38
N LEU A 547 -1.20 27.44 0.42
CA LEU A 547 -2.19 26.77 -0.43
C LEU A 547 -1.55 25.64 -1.23
N HIS A 548 -0.40 25.90 -1.88
CA HIS A 548 0.33 24.87 -2.62
C HIS A 548 0.88 23.78 -1.69
N ASP A 549 1.44 24.10 -0.52
CA ASP A 549 1.89 23.10 0.47
C ASP A 549 0.75 22.17 0.89
N ARG A 550 -0.42 22.73 1.25
CA ARG A 550 -1.57 21.90 1.62
C ARG A 550 -2.07 21.06 0.45
N ALA A 551 -2.04 21.58 -0.78
CA ALA A 551 -2.39 20.84 -1.99
C ALA A 551 -1.44 19.67 -2.24
N VAL A 552 -0.13 19.86 -2.05
CA VAL A 552 0.89 18.80 -2.14
C VAL A 552 0.60 17.67 -1.14
N ARG A 553 0.21 18.02 0.09
CA ARG A 553 -0.19 17.03 1.12
C ARG A 553 -1.51 16.33 0.79
N GLU A 554 -2.46 17.04 0.17
CA GLU A 554 -3.73 16.46 -0.28
C GLU A 554 -3.53 15.51 -1.47
N SER A 555 -2.51 15.74 -2.30
CA SER A 555 -2.18 14.84 -3.40
C SER A 555 -1.51 13.53 -2.94
N GLY A 556 -1.08 13.45 -1.68
CA GLY A 556 -0.30 12.35 -1.13
C GLY A 556 1.16 12.30 -1.61
N HIS A 557 1.60 13.27 -2.41
CA HIS A 557 2.96 13.30 -2.97
C HIS A 557 3.81 14.40 -2.31
N ASP A 558 3.73 14.51 -0.98
CA ASP A 558 4.53 15.44 -0.19
C ASP A 558 5.93 14.88 0.12
N THR A 559 7.01 15.33 -0.53
CA THR A 559 7.07 16.34 -1.61
C THR A 559 7.69 15.83 -2.92
N THR A 560 7.38 16.54 -4.01
CA THR A 560 7.88 16.33 -5.39
C THR A 560 8.04 17.67 -6.09
N TYR A 561 9.09 17.80 -6.92
CA TYR A 561 9.28 18.97 -7.80
C TYR A 561 8.19 19.13 -8.87
N ARG A 562 7.36 18.11 -9.10
CA ARG A 562 6.14 18.22 -9.89
C ARG A 562 5.16 19.25 -9.31
N PHE A 563 5.16 19.43 -7.98
CA PHE A 563 4.08 20.11 -7.25
C PHE A 563 4.53 21.32 -6.44
N GLU A 564 5.81 21.41 -6.08
CA GLU A 564 6.39 22.53 -5.34
C GLU A 564 6.03 23.89 -5.97
N GLY A 565 5.29 24.71 -5.22
CA GLY A 565 4.88 26.06 -5.64
C GLY A 565 3.78 26.14 -6.72
N ILE A 566 3.26 25.01 -7.22
CA ILE A 566 2.28 25.02 -8.32
C ILE A 566 1.09 24.07 -8.15
N CYS A 567 1.14 23.10 -7.22
CA CYS A 567 0.15 22.02 -7.08
C CYS A 567 -1.32 22.45 -7.12
N ALA A 568 -1.70 23.46 -6.33
CA ALA A 568 -3.07 23.95 -6.24
C ALA A 568 -3.67 24.53 -7.53
N ASP A 569 -2.83 24.80 -8.53
CA ASP A 569 -3.25 25.28 -9.85
C ASP A 569 -3.24 24.16 -10.91
N LEU A 570 -2.72 22.97 -10.58
CA LEU A 570 -2.63 21.84 -11.48
C LEU A 570 -3.90 20.97 -11.43
N ALA A 571 -4.55 20.80 -12.58
CA ALA A 571 -5.43 19.66 -12.80
C ALA A 571 -4.55 18.45 -13.11
N THR A 572 -4.43 17.52 -12.17
CA THR A 572 -3.47 16.42 -12.29
C THR A 572 -4.07 15.21 -12.99
N ILE A 573 -3.25 14.46 -13.74
CA ILE A 573 -3.68 13.19 -14.33
C ILE A 573 -4.11 12.20 -13.25
N ASP A 574 -3.47 12.25 -12.09
CA ASP A 574 -3.76 11.43 -10.92
C ASP A 574 -5.21 11.63 -10.47
N LEU A 575 -5.58 12.83 -9.99
CA LEU A 575 -6.92 13.08 -9.45
C LEU A 575 -8.00 12.83 -10.51
N ASN A 576 -7.78 13.31 -11.74
CA ASN A 576 -8.81 13.23 -12.77
C ASN A 576 -8.99 11.79 -13.30
N SER A 577 -7.96 10.94 -13.22
CA SER A 577 -8.12 9.49 -13.43
C SER A 577 -8.98 8.85 -12.34
N LEU A 578 -8.76 9.21 -11.08
CA LEU A 578 -9.55 8.68 -9.96
C LEU A 578 -11.01 9.14 -10.01
N LEU A 579 -11.27 10.38 -10.43
CA LEU A 579 -12.64 10.86 -10.62
C LEU A 579 -13.35 10.21 -11.81
N TYR A 580 -12.63 9.90 -12.89
CA TYR A 580 -13.18 9.06 -13.96
C TYR A 580 -13.55 7.69 -13.41
N LYS A 581 -12.69 7.10 -12.57
CA LYS A 581 -12.98 5.81 -11.93
C LYS A 581 -14.23 5.87 -11.06
N TYR A 582 -14.37 6.89 -10.20
CA TYR A 582 -15.60 7.13 -9.43
C TYR A 582 -16.84 7.17 -10.34
N GLU A 583 -16.78 7.95 -11.41
CA GLU A 583 -17.90 8.10 -12.34
C GLU A 583 -18.28 6.75 -12.98
N THR A 584 -17.30 5.98 -13.44
CA THR A 584 -17.56 4.66 -14.06
C THR A 584 -18.03 3.61 -13.07
N ASP A 585 -17.48 3.58 -11.85
CA ASP A 585 -17.88 2.63 -10.81
C ASP A 585 -19.29 2.89 -10.32
N ILE A 586 -19.64 4.17 -10.10
CA ILE A 586 -20.99 4.57 -9.70
C ILE A 586 -21.99 4.19 -10.80
N ALA A 587 -21.68 4.50 -12.08
CA ALA A 587 -22.53 4.14 -13.21
C ALA A 587 -22.76 2.62 -13.28
N HIS A 588 -21.67 1.84 -13.22
CA HIS A 588 -21.73 0.38 -13.28
C HIS A 588 -22.54 -0.20 -12.12
N THR A 589 -22.31 0.30 -10.90
CA THR A 589 -22.97 -0.21 -9.71
C THR A 589 -24.47 0.09 -9.73
N ILE A 590 -24.87 1.32 -10.07
CA ILE A 590 -26.28 1.70 -10.18
C ILE A 590 -27.00 0.82 -11.21
N ARG A 591 -26.39 0.62 -12.38
CA ARG A 591 -26.97 -0.18 -13.47
C ARG A 591 -27.17 -1.63 -13.09
N ASN A 592 -26.16 -2.25 -12.47
CA ASN A 592 -26.11 -3.70 -12.31
C ASN A 592 -26.61 -4.19 -10.96
N MET A 593 -26.57 -3.34 -9.92
CA MET A 593 -26.87 -3.74 -8.54
C MET A 593 -28.13 -3.06 -7.97
N PHE A 594 -28.63 -2.00 -8.62
CA PHE A 594 -29.72 -1.17 -8.09
C PHE A 594 -30.80 -0.85 -9.13
N ASP A 595 -31.03 -1.72 -10.11
CA ASP A 595 -32.07 -1.53 -11.15
C ASP A 595 -32.04 -0.15 -11.83
N ASP A 596 -30.82 0.36 -12.06
CA ASP A 596 -30.51 1.68 -12.61
C ASP A 596 -31.01 2.88 -11.78
N LYS A 597 -31.31 2.68 -10.48
CA LYS A 597 -31.82 3.71 -9.58
C LYS A 597 -31.25 3.59 -8.17
N LEU A 598 -30.45 4.57 -7.76
CA LEU A 598 -30.00 4.71 -6.37
C LEU A 598 -30.60 5.98 -5.75
N THR A 599 -31.45 5.81 -4.74
CA THR A 599 -32.03 6.93 -3.99
C THR A 599 -31.05 7.46 -2.94
N MET A 600 -30.82 8.76 -2.97
CA MET A 600 -30.01 9.53 -2.03
C MET A 600 -30.82 9.93 -0.79
N GLU A 601 -30.14 10.39 0.26
CA GLU A 601 -30.79 10.80 1.52
C GLU A 601 -31.76 11.98 1.36
N ASP A 602 -31.51 12.87 0.40
CA ASP A 602 -32.37 14.01 0.07
C ASP A 602 -33.57 13.63 -0.84
N GLY A 603 -33.74 12.35 -1.15
CA GLY A 603 -34.78 11.83 -2.03
C GLY A 603 -34.47 11.95 -3.53
N THR A 604 -33.33 12.52 -3.91
CA THR A 604 -32.90 12.53 -5.32
C THR A 604 -32.52 11.12 -5.77
N VAL A 605 -32.69 10.84 -7.08
CA VAL A 605 -32.38 9.53 -7.67
C VAL A 605 -31.24 9.66 -8.66
N GLU A 606 -30.22 8.85 -8.46
CA GLU A 606 -29.08 8.72 -9.36
C GLU A 606 -29.31 7.55 -10.33
N THR A 607 -29.01 7.77 -11.60
CA THR A 607 -29.14 6.77 -12.69
C THR A 607 -27.80 6.63 -13.41
N SER A 608 -27.50 5.45 -13.96
CA SER A 608 -26.19 5.21 -14.59
C SER A 608 -25.90 6.14 -15.76
N ALA A 609 -26.93 6.52 -16.53
CA ALA A 609 -26.81 7.43 -17.68
C ALA A 609 -26.25 8.82 -17.32
N ILE A 610 -26.54 9.34 -16.12
CA ILE A 610 -25.98 10.61 -15.63
C ILE A 610 -24.46 10.48 -15.48
N TRP A 611 -24.02 9.37 -14.90
CA TRP A 611 -22.62 9.10 -14.59
C TRP A 611 -21.81 8.72 -15.83
N ASP A 612 -22.38 7.94 -16.76
CA ASP A 612 -21.75 7.67 -18.06
C ASP A 612 -21.47 8.95 -18.85
N ARG A 613 -22.37 9.94 -18.76
CA ARG A 613 -22.20 11.23 -19.43
C ARG A 613 -21.06 12.03 -18.78
N ARG A 614 -20.94 11.97 -17.45
CA ARG A 614 -19.83 12.60 -16.71
C ARG A 614 -18.49 11.95 -17.08
N ALA A 615 -18.40 10.62 -17.03
CA ALA A 615 -17.21 9.86 -17.41
C ALA A 615 -16.76 10.17 -18.83
N ARG A 616 -17.68 10.13 -19.81
CA ARG A 616 -17.38 10.49 -21.21
C ARG A 616 -16.86 11.92 -21.35
N LYS A 617 -17.51 12.88 -20.67
CA LYS A 617 -17.06 14.28 -20.68
C LYS A 617 -15.66 14.41 -20.08
N ARG A 618 -15.39 13.76 -18.94
CA ARG A 618 -14.09 13.82 -18.28
C ARG A 618 -12.98 13.24 -19.15
N ARG A 619 -13.20 12.07 -19.77
CA ARG A 619 -12.23 11.47 -20.70
C ARG A 619 -11.83 12.45 -21.81
N ILE A 620 -12.81 13.06 -22.48
CA ILE A 620 -12.57 14.06 -23.54
C ILE A 620 -11.75 15.24 -23.03
N LEU A 621 -12.02 15.72 -21.81
CA LEU A 621 -11.29 16.85 -21.23
C LEU A 621 -9.86 16.47 -20.83
N ILE A 622 -9.65 15.27 -20.26
CA ILE A 622 -8.32 14.74 -19.95
C ILE A 622 -7.52 14.60 -21.24
N ASP A 623 -8.06 13.97 -22.29
CA ASP A 623 -7.38 13.83 -23.58
C ASP A 623 -7.02 15.20 -24.18
N LYS A 624 -7.95 16.16 -24.12
CA LYS A 624 -7.72 17.51 -24.66
C LYS A 624 -6.58 18.25 -23.97
N TYR A 625 -6.51 18.20 -22.63
CA TYR A 625 -5.62 19.06 -21.86
C TYR A 625 -4.33 18.38 -21.41
N MET A 626 -4.33 17.05 -21.26
CA MET A 626 -3.27 16.30 -20.59
C MET A 626 -2.52 15.35 -21.52
N TRP A 627 -3.17 14.74 -22.51
CA TRP A 627 -2.51 13.78 -23.41
C TRP A 627 -1.50 14.46 -24.32
N ASP A 628 -0.29 13.92 -24.41
CA ASP A 628 0.73 14.30 -25.38
C ASP A 628 1.01 13.17 -26.37
N GLU A 629 0.52 13.35 -27.60
CA GLU A 629 0.73 12.40 -28.69
C GLU A 629 2.20 12.33 -29.14
N SER A 630 3.09 13.27 -28.84
CA SER A 630 4.50 13.14 -29.23
C SER A 630 5.34 12.37 -28.21
N GLN A 631 4.95 12.43 -26.94
CA GLN A 631 5.66 11.82 -25.82
C GLN A 631 5.01 10.51 -25.34
N GLY A 632 3.82 10.18 -25.84
CA GLY A 632 3.10 8.95 -25.48
C GLY A 632 2.64 8.90 -24.02
N MET A 633 2.42 10.04 -23.36
CA MET A 633 2.00 10.12 -21.95
C MET A 633 1.02 11.24 -21.67
N TYR A 634 0.38 11.17 -20.51
CA TYR A 634 -0.39 12.25 -19.93
C TYR A 634 0.48 13.11 -19.01
N PHE A 635 0.29 14.41 -19.10
CA PHE A 635 0.89 15.41 -18.22
C PHE A 635 -0.19 16.18 -17.46
N ASP A 636 0.16 16.74 -16.31
CA ASP A 636 -0.74 17.65 -15.58
C ASP A 636 -1.02 18.93 -16.39
N TYR A 637 -2.16 19.58 -16.16
CA TYR A 637 -2.51 20.84 -16.82
C TYR A 637 -2.57 21.99 -15.82
N ASP A 638 -1.78 23.04 -16.07
CA ASP A 638 -1.78 24.25 -15.27
C ASP A 638 -2.99 25.11 -15.65
N THR A 639 -3.98 25.17 -14.76
CA THR A 639 -5.23 25.90 -14.98
C THR A 639 -5.06 27.42 -14.87
N LYS A 640 -4.02 27.88 -14.17
CA LYS A 640 -3.72 29.31 -13.99
C LYS A 640 -2.99 29.87 -15.22
N LEU A 641 -1.95 29.17 -15.69
CA LEU A 641 -1.19 29.54 -16.89
C LEU A 641 -1.82 29.01 -18.19
N ARG A 642 -2.85 28.17 -18.08
CA ARG A 642 -3.61 27.56 -19.19
C ARG A 642 -2.74 26.81 -20.19
N ARG A 643 -1.75 26.08 -19.68
CA ARG A 643 -0.83 25.26 -20.48
C ARG A 643 -0.61 23.92 -19.82
N ARG A 644 -0.34 22.91 -20.64
CA ARG A 644 0.08 21.59 -20.17
C ARG A 644 1.45 21.71 -19.51
N HIS A 645 1.61 21.04 -18.38
CA HIS A 645 2.89 20.91 -17.68
C HIS A 645 3.80 19.93 -18.44
N THR A 646 5.07 19.82 -18.03
CA THR A 646 6.09 19.05 -18.76
C THR A 646 6.79 18.03 -17.87
N TYR A 647 6.34 17.86 -16.63
CA TYR A 647 6.93 16.91 -15.69
C TYR A 647 6.44 15.49 -15.99
N GLU A 648 7.34 14.61 -16.38
CA GLU A 648 7.06 13.20 -16.65
C GLU A 648 6.91 12.45 -15.31
N SER A 649 5.70 11.95 -15.01
CA SER A 649 5.38 11.22 -13.78
C SER A 649 4.78 9.85 -14.04
N ALA A 650 5.11 8.88 -13.18
CA ALA A 650 4.55 7.53 -13.22
C ALA A 650 3.03 7.51 -13.00
N THR A 651 2.43 8.60 -12.49
CA THR A 651 0.97 8.70 -12.37
C THR A 651 0.25 8.72 -13.73
N THR A 652 0.96 8.90 -14.84
CA THR A 652 0.39 8.69 -16.19
C THR A 652 -0.27 7.31 -16.32
N PHE A 653 0.23 6.27 -15.65
CA PHE A 653 -0.34 4.92 -15.70
C PHE A 653 -1.67 4.78 -14.93
N TRP A 654 -2.07 5.80 -14.16
CA TRP A 654 -3.37 5.81 -13.51
C TRP A 654 -4.51 5.95 -14.52
N ALA A 655 -4.23 6.50 -15.71
CA ALA A 655 -5.15 6.49 -16.84
C ALA A 655 -5.47 5.06 -17.32
N LEU A 656 -4.47 4.17 -17.30
CA LEU A 656 -4.67 2.74 -17.56
C LEU A 656 -5.44 2.09 -16.42
N TRP A 657 -5.05 2.33 -15.16
CA TRP A 657 -5.78 1.79 -14.01
C TRP A 657 -7.27 2.15 -14.00
N ALA A 658 -7.58 3.42 -14.30
CA ALA A 658 -8.93 3.93 -14.36
C ALA A 658 -9.71 3.41 -15.57
N GLY A 659 -9.02 2.98 -16.64
CA GLY A 659 -9.64 2.56 -17.91
C GLY A 659 -10.11 3.72 -18.77
N LEU A 660 -9.46 4.88 -18.66
CA LEU A 660 -9.84 6.06 -19.45
C LEU A 660 -9.07 6.17 -20.77
N ALA A 661 -7.85 5.63 -20.84
CA ALA A 661 -7.06 5.64 -22.06
C ALA A 661 -7.72 4.80 -23.17
N SER A 662 -7.53 5.21 -24.41
CA SER A 662 -7.81 4.35 -25.56
C SER A 662 -6.74 3.27 -25.72
N THR A 663 -7.04 2.20 -26.44
CA THR A 663 -6.06 1.16 -26.78
C THR A 663 -4.85 1.74 -27.50
N LYS A 664 -5.05 2.71 -28.40
CA LYS A 664 -3.96 3.41 -29.09
C LYS A 664 -3.04 4.15 -28.12
N GLN A 665 -3.61 4.89 -27.17
CA GLN A 665 -2.83 5.59 -26.15
C GLN A 665 -2.07 4.60 -25.26
N ALA A 666 -2.69 3.48 -24.90
CA ALA A 666 -2.06 2.44 -24.08
C ALA A 666 -0.83 1.82 -24.78
N VAL A 667 -0.91 1.52 -26.08
CA VAL A 667 0.23 1.06 -26.90
C VAL A 667 1.39 2.05 -26.79
N ARG A 668 1.13 3.33 -27.03
CA ARG A 668 2.16 4.38 -26.97
C ARG A 668 2.73 4.56 -25.57
N MET A 669 1.90 4.45 -24.53
CA MET A 669 2.37 4.50 -23.15
C MET A 669 3.32 3.35 -22.83
N VAL A 670 3.08 2.15 -23.35
CA VAL A 670 3.96 0.99 -23.14
C VAL A 670 5.26 1.12 -23.95
N GLU A 671 5.17 1.58 -25.20
CA GLU A 671 6.34 1.69 -26.09
C GLU A 671 7.23 2.89 -25.77
N GLU A 672 6.66 4.04 -25.41
CA GLU A 672 7.38 5.32 -25.29
C GLU A 672 7.55 5.78 -23.84
N SER A 673 6.55 5.53 -22.98
CA SER A 673 6.53 6.08 -21.61
C SER A 673 7.13 5.12 -20.60
N LEU A 674 6.70 3.86 -20.60
CA LEU A 674 7.19 2.84 -19.66
C LEU A 674 8.72 2.72 -19.61
N PRO A 675 9.46 2.73 -20.74
CA PRO A 675 10.93 2.67 -20.71
C PRO A 675 11.60 3.84 -20.00
N LYS A 676 10.92 4.99 -19.87
CA LYS A 676 11.45 6.17 -19.14
C LYS A 676 11.40 5.99 -17.62
N PHE A 677 10.51 5.13 -17.12
CA PHE A 677 10.28 4.93 -15.68
C PHE A 677 10.80 3.58 -15.16
N GLU A 678 10.84 2.54 -16.00
CA GLU A 678 11.26 1.21 -15.61
C GLU A 678 12.78 1.16 -15.34
N VAL A 679 13.14 0.87 -14.09
CA VAL A 679 14.53 0.70 -13.62
C VAL A 679 14.67 -0.62 -12.86
N PHE A 680 15.84 -0.86 -12.25
CA PHE A 680 16.18 -2.11 -11.55
C PHE A 680 15.05 -2.66 -10.66
N GLY A 681 14.52 -1.84 -9.75
CA GLY A 681 13.54 -2.21 -8.74
C GLY A 681 12.08 -1.93 -9.10
N GLY A 682 11.75 -1.54 -10.34
CA GLY A 682 10.38 -1.19 -10.75
C GLY A 682 10.30 0.22 -11.34
N LEU A 683 9.23 0.95 -11.04
CA LEU A 683 9.01 2.30 -11.58
C LEU A 683 9.55 3.39 -10.64
N VAL A 684 10.35 4.32 -11.17
CA VAL A 684 10.63 5.62 -10.51
C VAL A 684 9.40 6.53 -10.54
N SER A 685 9.27 7.41 -9.56
CA SER A 685 8.08 8.29 -9.41
C SER A 685 7.99 9.40 -10.47
N GLY A 686 9.15 9.89 -10.90
CA GLY A 686 9.33 10.83 -12.01
C GLY A 686 10.63 10.51 -12.73
N THR A 687 10.80 11.01 -13.96
CA THR A 687 12.06 10.78 -14.69
C THR A 687 13.19 11.63 -14.12
N LEU A 688 14.44 11.18 -14.30
CA LEU A 688 15.63 11.95 -13.92
C LEU A 688 15.63 13.33 -14.60
N ALA A 689 15.24 13.37 -15.88
CA ALA A 689 15.16 14.61 -16.66
C ALA A 689 14.16 15.60 -16.07
N SER A 690 12.97 15.13 -15.68
CA SER A 690 11.93 15.99 -15.09
C SER A 690 12.28 16.43 -13.67
N ARG A 691 12.84 15.52 -12.86
CA ARG A 691 13.36 15.84 -11.51
C ARG A 691 14.42 16.93 -11.59
N GLY A 692 15.29 16.90 -12.59
CA GLY A 692 16.34 17.90 -12.84
C GLY A 692 17.52 17.82 -11.86
N GLU A 693 18.41 18.80 -11.90
CA GLU A 693 19.60 18.81 -11.04
C GLU A 693 19.26 19.02 -9.56
N THR A 694 19.95 18.29 -8.69
CA THR A 694 19.82 18.39 -7.23
C THR A 694 21.10 18.94 -6.61
N GLY A 695 20.96 19.71 -5.55
CA GLY A 695 22.09 20.27 -4.79
C GLY A 695 21.64 20.83 -3.44
N LEU A 696 22.52 21.52 -2.72
CA LEU A 696 22.22 22.06 -1.38
C LEU A 696 20.99 22.98 -1.37
N ASN A 697 20.81 23.79 -2.42
CA ASN A 697 19.69 24.73 -2.54
C ASN A 697 18.44 24.10 -3.20
N ARG A 698 18.54 22.86 -3.69
CA ARG A 698 17.47 22.11 -4.35
C ARG A 698 17.65 20.63 -4.01
N PRO A 699 17.43 20.24 -2.74
CA PRO A 699 17.69 18.87 -2.28
C PRO A 699 16.78 17.88 -2.99
N ASN A 700 17.11 16.60 -2.95
CA ASN A 700 16.23 15.60 -3.53
C ASN A 700 14.91 15.51 -2.75
N ARG A 701 13.80 15.24 -3.44
CA ARG A 701 12.47 15.08 -2.82
C ARG A 701 12.03 13.63 -2.86
N GLN A 702 11.22 13.21 -1.88
CA GLN A 702 10.94 11.80 -1.68
C GLN A 702 10.04 11.17 -2.74
N TRP A 703 9.19 11.95 -3.43
CA TRP A 703 8.32 11.49 -4.53
C TRP A 703 8.90 11.76 -5.93
N ASP A 704 10.22 11.89 -6.05
CA ASP A 704 10.92 12.06 -7.33
C ASP A 704 11.94 10.93 -7.58
N TYR A 705 12.56 10.92 -8.77
CA TYR A 705 13.72 10.07 -9.06
C TYR A 705 14.80 10.23 -7.98
N PRO A 706 15.39 9.15 -7.44
CA PRO A 706 15.34 7.76 -7.92
C PRO A 706 14.36 6.85 -7.16
N TYR A 707 13.40 7.43 -6.44
CA TYR A 707 12.56 6.68 -5.52
C TYR A 707 11.35 6.06 -6.20
N GLY A 708 10.98 4.88 -5.72
CA GLY A 708 9.76 4.18 -6.09
C GLY A 708 8.90 3.87 -4.87
N TRP A 709 7.59 4.00 -5.05
CA TRP A 709 6.60 3.84 -3.98
C TRP A 709 5.58 2.77 -4.35
N ALA A 710 5.13 1.99 -3.37
CA ALA A 710 4.18 0.89 -3.56
C ALA A 710 2.91 1.28 -4.34
N PRO A 711 2.20 2.40 -4.05
CA PRO A 711 1.00 2.82 -4.77
C PRO A 711 1.17 2.86 -6.28
N GLN A 712 2.25 3.49 -6.78
CA GLN A 712 2.44 3.68 -8.22
C GLN A 712 2.76 2.36 -8.93
N GLN A 713 3.41 1.42 -8.25
CA GLN A 713 3.64 0.08 -8.80
C GLN A 713 2.31 -0.66 -8.94
N ILE A 714 1.53 -0.74 -7.86
CA ILE A 714 0.26 -1.46 -7.81
C ILE A 714 -0.69 -0.95 -8.90
N LEU A 715 -0.86 0.37 -8.99
CA LEU A 715 -1.77 0.99 -9.95
C LEU A 715 -1.30 0.75 -11.39
N ALA A 716 0.01 0.84 -11.66
CA ALA A 716 0.56 0.53 -12.98
C ALA A 716 0.38 -0.94 -13.35
N TRP A 717 0.61 -1.89 -12.43
CA TRP A 717 0.42 -3.33 -12.70
C TRP A 717 -1.02 -3.63 -13.12
N VAL A 718 -1.99 -3.14 -12.33
CA VAL A 718 -3.42 -3.37 -12.61
C VAL A 718 -3.84 -2.64 -13.90
N GLY A 719 -3.29 -1.45 -14.15
CA GLY A 719 -3.51 -0.71 -15.39
C GLY A 719 -3.01 -1.46 -16.62
N LEU A 720 -1.77 -1.95 -16.60
CA LEU A 720 -1.18 -2.72 -17.70
C LEU A 720 -1.97 -4.01 -17.97
N MET A 721 -2.28 -4.78 -16.93
CA MET A 721 -3.09 -6.00 -17.06
C MET A 721 -4.51 -5.71 -17.60
N ARG A 722 -5.12 -4.57 -17.25
CA ARG A 722 -6.43 -4.21 -17.79
C ARG A 722 -6.41 -4.07 -19.32
N TYR A 723 -5.28 -3.64 -19.90
CA TYR A 723 -5.10 -3.42 -21.33
C TYR A 723 -4.39 -4.58 -22.05
N GLY A 724 -4.16 -5.72 -21.38
CA GLY A 724 -3.55 -6.90 -21.99
C GLY A 724 -2.01 -6.87 -22.05
N TYR A 725 -1.36 -6.05 -21.21
CA TYR A 725 0.10 -5.98 -21.08
C TYR A 725 0.57 -6.79 -19.86
N GLU A 726 0.18 -8.07 -19.82
CA GLU A 726 0.54 -8.96 -18.72
C GLU A 726 2.05 -9.18 -18.59
N GLU A 727 2.80 -9.23 -19.70
CA GLU A 727 4.25 -9.45 -19.68
C GLU A 727 5.00 -8.30 -19.02
N GLU A 728 4.67 -7.06 -19.39
CA GLU A 728 5.16 -5.83 -18.75
C GLU A 728 4.80 -5.82 -17.26
N ALA A 729 3.56 -6.15 -16.93
CA ALA A 729 3.12 -6.22 -15.54
C ALA A 729 3.92 -7.26 -14.74
N GLN A 730 4.07 -8.49 -15.24
CA GLN A 730 4.88 -9.53 -14.60
C GLN A 730 6.33 -9.08 -14.40
N ARG A 731 6.92 -8.40 -15.40
CA ARG A 731 8.28 -7.86 -15.35
C ARG A 731 8.43 -6.83 -14.24
N LEU A 732 7.53 -5.85 -14.17
CA LEU A 732 7.54 -4.82 -13.13
C LEU A 732 7.29 -5.38 -11.72
N ILE A 733 6.33 -6.30 -11.58
CA ILE A 733 6.06 -6.97 -10.30
C ILE A 733 7.33 -7.71 -9.85
N TYR A 734 7.96 -8.49 -10.72
CA TYR A 734 9.17 -9.23 -10.36
C TYR A 734 10.30 -8.32 -9.89
N ARG A 735 10.57 -7.21 -10.61
CA ARG A 735 11.59 -6.22 -10.23
C ARG A 735 11.35 -5.66 -8.83
N TRP A 736 10.11 -5.25 -8.55
CA TRP A 736 9.74 -4.70 -7.24
C TRP A 736 9.84 -5.74 -6.11
N LEU A 737 9.28 -6.93 -6.32
CA LEU A 737 9.33 -8.00 -5.32
C LEU A 737 10.75 -8.51 -5.09
N PHE A 738 11.59 -8.58 -6.12
CA PHE A 738 13.00 -8.95 -5.98
C PHE A 738 13.75 -7.95 -5.11
N MET A 739 13.59 -6.65 -5.38
CA MET A 739 14.22 -5.60 -4.58
C MET A 739 13.82 -5.68 -3.11
N ILE A 740 12.53 -5.85 -2.80
CA ILE A 740 12.04 -6.02 -1.41
C ILE A 740 12.61 -7.29 -0.79
N THR A 741 12.56 -8.43 -1.51
CA THR A 741 13.02 -9.73 -0.98
C THR A 741 14.52 -9.70 -0.72
N LYS A 742 15.31 -9.07 -1.59
CA LYS A 742 16.74 -8.88 -1.39
C LYS A 742 17.02 -8.03 -0.15
N ALA A 743 16.35 -6.88 -0.01
CA ALA A 743 16.50 -6.05 1.19
C ALA A 743 16.14 -6.82 2.46
N PHE A 744 15.02 -7.54 2.45
CA PHE A 744 14.57 -8.39 3.56
C PHE A 744 15.61 -9.45 3.95
N VAL A 745 16.25 -10.09 2.98
CA VAL A 745 17.27 -11.13 3.20
C VAL A 745 18.58 -10.56 3.73
N ASP A 746 19.03 -9.46 3.15
CA ASP A 746 20.37 -8.92 3.38
C ASP A 746 20.44 -8.01 4.61
N TYR A 747 19.33 -7.39 4.99
CA TYR A 747 19.24 -6.36 6.02
C TYR A 747 18.26 -6.73 7.12
N ASN A 748 18.50 -7.89 7.73
CA ASN A 748 17.84 -8.31 8.97
C ASN A 748 16.30 -8.31 8.97
N GLY A 749 15.67 -8.65 7.85
CA GLY A 749 14.21 -8.71 7.71
C GLY A 749 13.55 -7.34 7.53
N VAL A 750 14.30 -6.32 7.10
CA VAL A 750 13.77 -4.96 6.92
C VAL A 750 12.66 -4.89 5.86
N VAL A 751 11.61 -4.14 6.18
CA VAL A 751 10.56 -3.70 5.26
C VAL A 751 10.31 -2.23 5.56
N VAL A 752 10.46 -1.37 4.56
CA VAL A 752 10.45 0.09 4.71
C VAL A 752 9.28 0.74 3.96
N GLU A 753 9.05 2.03 4.21
CA GLU A 753 8.01 2.85 3.58
C GLU A 753 8.19 2.98 2.05
N LYS A 754 9.42 3.24 1.60
CA LYS A 754 9.78 3.55 0.21
C LYS A 754 11.17 3.03 -0.15
N TYR A 755 11.48 2.93 -1.44
CA TYR A 755 12.76 2.37 -1.90
C TYR A 755 13.43 3.25 -2.96
N ASN A 756 14.77 3.29 -2.96
CA ASN A 756 15.55 3.69 -4.11
C ASN A 756 15.57 2.55 -5.13
N VAL A 757 14.68 2.63 -6.13
CA VAL A 757 14.51 1.57 -7.14
C VAL A 757 15.66 1.50 -8.15
N THR A 758 16.61 2.42 -8.08
CA THR A 758 17.82 2.41 -8.92
C THR A 758 19.01 1.74 -8.26
N SER A 759 19.00 1.59 -6.92
CA SER A 759 20.11 0.97 -6.17
C SER A 759 19.95 -0.55 -6.10
N PRO A 760 20.89 -1.33 -6.66
CA PRO A 760 20.88 -2.78 -6.49
C PRO A 760 21.45 -3.25 -5.15
N GLU A 761 22.19 -2.40 -4.43
CA GLU A 761 22.92 -2.81 -3.22
C GLU A 761 22.06 -2.62 -1.97
N ASP A 762 21.62 -1.38 -1.73
CA ASP A 762 20.95 -0.93 -0.51
C ASP A 762 19.63 -0.17 -0.79
N PRO A 763 18.68 -0.74 -1.57
CA PRO A 763 17.49 -0.02 -2.04
C PRO A 763 16.58 0.51 -0.92
N HIS A 764 16.69 -0.02 0.29
CA HIS A 764 15.92 0.39 1.47
C HIS A 764 16.46 1.67 2.14
N ARG A 765 17.66 2.15 1.79
CA ARG A 765 18.23 3.40 2.32
C ARG A 765 17.72 4.59 1.52
N VAL A 766 16.89 5.40 2.16
CA VAL A 766 16.32 6.61 1.59
C VAL A 766 16.44 7.72 2.63
N ASP A 767 17.37 8.65 2.39
CA ASP A 767 17.67 9.77 3.28
C ASP A 767 17.00 11.08 2.84
N ALA A 768 16.10 11.03 1.86
CA ALA A 768 15.33 12.20 1.47
C ALA A 768 14.39 12.63 2.60
N GLU A 769 14.37 13.93 2.89
CA GLU A 769 13.49 14.57 3.89
C GLU A 769 13.66 13.95 5.30
N TYR A 770 12.60 13.38 5.87
CA TYR A 770 12.64 12.76 7.20
C TYR A 770 13.24 11.33 7.21
N GLY A 771 13.82 10.91 6.08
CA GLY A 771 14.35 9.57 5.89
C GLY A 771 13.27 8.50 5.72
N ASN A 772 13.68 7.24 5.84
CA ASN A 772 12.80 6.09 5.65
C ASN A 772 12.25 5.56 6.97
N GLN A 773 10.94 5.28 7.02
CA GLN A 773 10.35 4.59 8.16
C GLN A 773 10.61 3.08 8.07
N GLY A 774 10.76 2.42 9.22
CA GLY A 774 10.98 0.97 9.31
C GLY A 774 12.44 0.53 9.50
N LEU A 775 13.41 1.46 9.57
CA LEU A 775 14.83 1.14 9.80
C LEU A 775 15.23 1.04 11.29
N GLY A 776 14.54 1.77 12.17
CA GLY A 776 14.96 1.99 13.56
C GLY A 776 14.67 0.86 14.57
N PHE A 777 14.59 -0.40 14.14
CA PHE A 777 14.25 -1.52 15.03
C PHE A 777 15.50 -2.26 15.57
N LYS A 778 15.33 -2.98 16.68
CA LYS A 778 16.38 -3.83 17.28
C LYS A 778 15.95 -5.29 17.31
N GLY A 779 16.79 -6.15 16.75
CA GLY A 779 16.58 -7.60 16.68
C GLY A 779 15.56 -8.04 15.63
N VAL A 780 14.31 -7.56 15.72
CA VAL A 780 13.21 -7.98 14.84
C VAL A 780 12.27 -6.83 14.47
N ALA A 781 11.99 -6.69 13.18
CA ALA A 781 10.96 -5.80 12.65
C ALA A 781 9.57 -6.41 12.90
N THR A 782 8.60 -5.60 13.37
CA THR A 782 7.32 -6.11 13.87
C THR A 782 6.13 -5.85 12.97
N GLU A 783 6.24 -4.94 12.01
CA GLU A 783 5.07 -4.44 11.28
C GLU A 783 5.32 -4.06 9.80
N GLY A 784 6.56 -3.76 9.40
CA GLY A 784 6.83 -3.25 8.05
C GLY A 784 6.10 -1.93 7.78
N PHE A 785 5.54 -1.77 6.58
CA PHE A 785 4.72 -0.60 6.22
C PHE A 785 3.52 -1.04 5.37
N GLY A 786 2.33 -0.54 5.69
CA GLY A 786 1.03 -1.02 5.21
C GLY A 786 0.95 -1.22 3.69
N TRP A 787 1.22 -0.19 2.89
CA TRP A 787 1.16 -0.34 1.43
C TRP A 787 2.27 -1.22 0.84
N VAL A 788 3.40 -1.45 1.54
CA VAL A 788 4.55 -2.21 1.04
C VAL A 788 4.26 -3.67 1.31
N ASN A 789 3.76 -3.95 2.52
CA ASN A 789 3.16 -5.23 2.88
C ASN A 789 2.11 -5.62 1.85
N ALA A 790 1.18 -4.72 1.52
CA ALA A 790 0.16 -4.96 0.50
C ALA A 790 0.77 -5.17 -0.89
N SER A 791 1.71 -4.34 -1.32
CA SER A 791 2.37 -4.48 -2.63
C SER A 791 3.06 -5.84 -2.78
N TYR A 792 3.60 -6.37 -1.68
CA TYR A 792 4.30 -7.64 -1.69
C TYR A 792 3.32 -8.80 -1.86
N VAL A 793 2.30 -8.90 -1.00
CA VAL A 793 1.33 -10.01 -1.07
C VAL A 793 0.41 -9.91 -2.29
N TYR A 794 0.01 -8.69 -2.67
CA TYR A 794 -0.80 -8.46 -3.87
C TYR A 794 0.02 -8.75 -5.14
N GLY A 795 1.26 -8.23 -5.22
CA GLY A 795 2.16 -8.54 -6.33
C GLY A 795 2.41 -10.04 -6.47
N LEU A 796 2.67 -10.74 -5.36
CA LEU A 796 2.81 -12.20 -5.37
C LEU A 796 1.55 -12.86 -5.93
N SER A 797 0.35 -12.45 -5.51
CA SER A 797 -0.91 -13.02 -6.00
C SER A 797 -1.13 -12.90 -7.51
N LEU A 798 -0.52 -11.88 -8.13
CA LEU A 798 -0.55 -11.63 -9.59
C LEU A 798 0.59 -12.36 -10.32
N LEU A 799 1.69 -12.66 -9.64
CA LEU A 799 2.88 -13.26 -10.22
C LEU A 799 2.68 -14.74 -10.57
N SER A 800 3.15 -15.18 -11.75
CA SER A 800 3.11 -16.58 -12.16
C SER A 800 3.97 -17.50 -11.26
N SER A 801 3.64 -18.79 -11.22
CA SER A 801 4.35 -19.78 -10.39
C SER A 801 5.85 -19.89 -10.73
N ARG A 802 6.21 -19.80 -12.03
CA ARG A 802 7.60 -19.76 -12.49
C ARG A 802 8.35 -18.61 -11.84
N PHE A 803 7.81 -17.40 -11.96
CA PHE A 803 8.43 -16.18 -11.43
C PHE A 803 8.57 -16.22 -9.90
N ARG A 804 7.57 -16.76 -9.18
CA ARG A 804 7.65 -16.92 -7.71
C ARG A 804 8.78 -17.85 -7.27
N ARG A 805 9.00 -18.97 -7.99
CA ARG A 805 10.10 -19.90 -7.70
C ARG A 805 11.46 -19.25 -7.90
N VAL A 806 11.61 -18.50 -8.99
CA VAL A 806 12.85 -17.79 -9.32
C VAL A 806 13.13 -16.67 -8.32
N LEU A 807 12.09 -15.95 -7.88
CA LEU A 807 12.17 -14.96 -6.80
C LEU A 807 12.62 -15.61 -5.48
N GLY A 808 12.07 -16.78 -5.15
CA GLY A 808 12.45 -17.57 -3.98
C GLY A 808 13.91 -18.06 -4.01
N ALA A 809 14.52 -18.15 -5.19
CA ALA A 809 15.94 -18.43 -5.39
C ALA A 809 16.81 -17.16 -5.41
N LEU A 810 16.23 -15.97 -5.22
CA LEU A 810 16.90 -14.67 -5.26
C LEU A 810 17.67 -14.44 -6.57
N THR A 811 17.09 -14.80 -7.71
CA THR A 811 17.73 -14.56 -9.02
C THR A 811 17.55 -13.10 -9.44
N PRO A 812 18.63 -12.34 -9.73
CA PRO A 812 18.52 -10.95 -10.17
C PRO A 812 17.68 -10.79 -11.44
N PRO A 813 16.89 -9.69 -11.57
CA PRO A 813 16.00 -9.47 -12.71
C PRO A 813 16.71 -9.58 -14.06
N ASP A 814 17.88 -8.94 -14.21
CA ASP A 814 18.58 -8.94 -15.50
C ASP A 814 19.10 -10.33 -15.89
N VAL A 815 19.50 -11.14 -14.90
CA VAL A 815 19.87 -12.55 -15.13
C VAL A 815 18.65 -13.34 -15.57
N PHE A 816 17.54 -13.23 -14.84
CA PHE A 816 16.32 -13.97 -15.13
C PHE A 816 15.72 -13.62 -16.50
N PHE A 817 15.56 -12.33 -16.80
CA PHE A 817 15.01 -11.88 -18.08
C PHE A 817 15.97 -12.13 -19.25
N SER A 818 17.29 -12.16 -19.02
CA SER A 818 18.23 -12.58 -20.06
C SER A 818 18.12 -14.07 -20.39
N ALA A 819 17.81 -14.92 -19.40
CA ALA A 819 17.59 -16.34 -19.62
C ALA A 819 16.27 -16.60 -20.35
N LEU A 820 15.20 -15.89 -19.97
CA LEU A 820 13.90 -15.95 -20.67
C LEU A 820 14.03 -15.62 -22.15
N ARG A 821 14.67 -14.50 -22.50
CA ARG A 821 14.85 -14.11 -23.91
C ARG A 821 15.58 -15.17 -24.73
N ARG A 822 16.58 -15.86 -24.15
CA ARG A 822 17.28 -16.94 -24.85
C ARG A 822 16.41 -18.16 -25.08
N GLU A 823 15.56 -18.51 -24.11
CA GLU A 823 14.58 -19.60 -24.28
C GLU A 823 13.58 -19.24 -25.39
N ASP A 824 13.08 -18.01 -25.42
CA ASP A 824 12.15 -17.55 -26.45
C ASP A 824 12.82 -17.54 -27.84
N ASP A 825 14.09 -17.14 -27.94
CA ASP A 825 14.88 -17.19 -29.18
C ASP A 825 15.12 -18.65 -29.65
N GLU A 826 15.45 -19.57 -28.74
CA GLU A 826 15.64 -21.00 -29.04
C GLU A 826 14.32 -21.70 -29.47
N ASP A 827 13.20 -21.34 -28.84
CA ASP A 827 11.87 -21.83 -29.20
C ASP A 827 11.41 -21.27 -30.56
N ALA A 828 11.74 -20.01 -30.89
CA ALA A 828 11.49 -19.43 -32.20
C ALA A 828 12.33 -20.09 -33.31
N GLU A 829 13.62 -20.37 -33.04
CA GLU A 829 14.50 -21.09 -33.98
C GLU A 829 14.03 -22.53 -34.21
N THR A 830 13.55 -23.23 -33.18
CA THR A 830 13.04 -24.61 -33.32
C THR A 830 11.72 -24.69 -34.08
N LEU A 831 10.84 -23.69 -33.94
CA LEU A 831 9.63 -23.57 -34.77
C LEU A 831 9.95 -23.32 -36.25
N ASP A 832 11.04 -22.62 -36.56
CA ASP A 832 11.49 -22.34 -37.93
C ASP A 832 12.16 -23.57 -38.59
N ILE A 833 12.75 -24.47 -37.78
CA ILE A 833 13.41 -25.71 -38.24
C ILE A 833 12.39 -26.80 -38.64
N ASP A 834 11.18 -26.79 -38.08
CA ASP A 834 10.13 -27.79 -38.38
C ASP A 834 9.30 -27.50 -39.66
N GLY A 835 9.74 -26.54 -40.49
CA GLY A 835 9.32 -26.45 -41.89
C GLY A 835 7.92 -25.87 -42.15
N LEU A 836 7.38 -25.08 -41.22
CA LEU A 836 6.25 -24.20 -41.48
C LEU A 836 6.75 -22.75 -41.42
N ASP A 837 7.10 -22.19 -42.57
CA ASP A 837 7.35 -20.77 -42.76
C ASP A 837 6.05 -19.99 -42.53
N ILE A 838 5.79 -19.62 -41.28
CA ILE A 838 4.68 -18.74 -40.87
C ILE A 838 5.11 -17.26 -40.98
N GLY A 839 6.41 -17.00 -41.15
CA GLY A 839 6.99 -15.67 -41.33
C GLY A 839 6.59 -14.99 -42.64
N SER A 840 6.36 -15.75 -43.71
CA SER A 840 5.84 -15.23 -44.98
C SER A 840 4.33 -14.98 -44.99
N VAL A 841 3.56 -15.63 -44.10
CA VAL A 841 2.10 -15.43 -43.99
C VAL A 841 1.76 -14.18 -43.17
N ALA A 842 2.53 -13.89 -42.11
CA ALA A 842 2.31 -12.69 -41.28
C ALA A 842 2.61 -11.37 -42.03
N LYS A 843 3.50 -11.39 -43.04
CA LYS A 843 3.75 -10.23 -43.93
C LYS A 843 2.71 -10.03 -45.03
N ALA A 844 1.83 -11.00 -45.28
CA ALA A 844 0.76 -10.90 -46.28
C ALA A 844 -0.58 -10.43 -45.70
N ILE A 845 -0.76 -10.43 -44.37
CA ILE A 845 -2.02 -10.02 -43.72
C ILE A 845 -2.01 -8.54 -43.25
N ASN A 846 -0.85 -7.87 -43.25
CA ASN A 846 -0.75 -6.43 -42.95
C ASN A 846 -0.89 -5.50 -44.18
N HIS A 847 -1.30 -6.04 -45.33
CA HIS A 847 -1.71 -5.27 -46.51
C HIS A 847 -3.03 -5.80 -47.08
N SER A 848 -4.13 -5.61 -46.33
CA SER A 848 -5.50 -5.54 -46.87
C SER A 848 -6.41 -4.78 -45.92
#